data_AF-A0A7M5WY33-F1
#
_entry.id   AF-A0A7M5WY33-F1
#
_cell.length_a   1.000
_cell.length_b   1.000
_cell.length_c   1.000
_cell.angle_alpha   90.00
_cell.angle_beta   90.00
_cell.angle_gamma   90.00
#
_symmetry.space_group_name_H-M   'P 1'
#
loop_
_entity.id
_entity.type
_entity.pdbx_description
1 polymer ?
#
loop_
_entity_poly.entity_id
_entity_poly.type
_entity_poly.pdbx_seq_one_letter_code
_entity_poly.pdbx_strand_id
1 'polypeptide(L)'
;MLLKFTMKEKQVINIAGTVQFDLLHALLRDYKLRSYTLNSVSYHFLKEQKEDVQHSIITDLQNGNSQTRRRLAVYCMKDAILPLRLLEKLMCIINYMEMARVTGVPLSYLLSRGQQIKVVSQLLRKTKLQDLILPAQKIEAGDEYEGATVIDPIKGYYKMPIATLDFASLYPSIMMAHNLCYTSLLTREAAKEMGQDEYIITPCGHYFVKSNLRKGLLPEILEHLLSARKKAKADLKKETDPFKKKVLDGRQLALKISANSVYGFTGAQVGKLPCLEISSSVTAFGRQMIERTKQLVEDKYNIKNGFKYDSKVIYGDTDSVMVRFGTDSLEESMSLGQEAAAYVSGHFVKPIKLEFEKVYFPYLLISKKRYAGLYYTRTETYDKMDCKGIETVRRDNAPLVAKLINTCLQKLLIDKDPDGAILYTKQVISDLLCNRIDISELVITKELTKTEDEYGAKQAHSVLAEKMKKRDAGSAPKLGDRVPYVIVAGVKGSKAYEKAEDPIYVLENNIPIDTNHYLEHQLMNPLLRIFEPILGENKTQNALFKGEHTRVKTVVTAKVGGLAKFTKKTATCLGCKTVIPKELGNSAVCKHCKPKESALFQKEISSLASLEEKFNKLWTQCQRCQGSFHEDVLCTREK
;
A
#
# COMPACT_ATOMS: atom_id res chain seq x y z
N MET A 1 9.90 9.25 4.70
CA MET A 1 9.62 8.06 3.87
C MET A 1 10.77 7.87 2.89
N LEU A 2 11.87 7.23 3.32
CA LEU A 2 13.00 6.89 2.44
C LEU A 2 12.56 5.73 1.54
N LEU A 3 12.49 5.98 0.23
CA LEU A 3 12.34 4.90 -0.76
C LEU A 3 13.66 4.12 -0.76
N LYS A 4 13.69 2.95 -0.11
CA LYS A 4 14.73 1.95 -0.36
C LYS A 4 14.57 1.55 -1.84
N PHE A 5 15.48 2.00 -2.69
CA PHE A 5 15.52 1.58 -4.09
C PHE A 5 16.15 0.19 -4.14
N THR A 6 15.41 -0.79 -4.68
CA THR A 6 15.90 -2.14 -4.94
C THR A 6 16.94 -2.09 -6.07
N MET A 7 17.97 -2.94 -5.99
CA MET A 7 18.91 -3.16 -7.09
C MET A 7 18.15 -3.80 -8.24
N LYS A 8 17.86 -3.02 -9.28
CA LYS A 8 17.29 -3.53 -10.53
C LYS A 8 18.35 -3.40 -11.61
N GLU A 9 18.68 -4.51 -12.24
CA GLU A 9 19.51 -4.49 -13.43
C GLU A 9 18.76 -3.77 -14.53
N LYS A 10 19.42 -2.76 -15.11
CA LYS A 10 18.87 -1.97 -16.22
C LYS A 10 19.81 -2.09 -17.39
N GLN A 11 19.28 -2.55 -18.52
CA GLN A 11 19.96 -2.41 -19.79
C GLN A 11 19.69 -0.98 -20.29
N VAL A 12 20.77 -0.23 -20.56
CA VAL A 12 20.68 1.14 -21.04
C VAL A 12 21.22 1.17 -22.46
N ILE A 13 20.40 1.66 -23.39
CA ILE A 13 20.80 1.88 -24.79
C ILE A 13 21.09 3.35 -24.95
N ASN A 14 22.26 3.73 -25.46
CA ASN A 14 22.57 5.13 -25.71
C ASN A 14 21.92 5.57 -27.03
N ILE A 15 20.99 6.53 -26.96
CA ILE A 15 20.38 7.17 -28.14
C ILE A 15 20.56 8.68 -28.00
N ALA A 16 21.56 9.23 -28.68
CA ALA A 16 21.88 10.66 -28.61
C ALA A 16 20.72 11.52 -29.15
N GLY A 17 20.46 12.66 -28.50
CA GLY A 17 19.41 13.60 -28.90
C GLY A 17 17.96 13.19 -28.58
N THR A 18 17.72 11.92 -28.22
CA THR A 18 16.38 11.41 -27.93
C THR A 18 16.21 11.10 -26.44
N VAL A 19 15.08 11.50 -25.85
CA VAL A 19 14.77 11.15 -24.46
C VAL A 19 14.01 9.85 -24.42
N GLN A 20 14.60 8.85 -23.75
CA GLN A 20 13.91 7.59 -23.45
C GLN A 20 13.01 7.77 -22.22
N PHE A 21 11.73 7.42 -22.36
CA PHE A 21 10.78 7.41 -21.26
C PHE A 21 10.05 6.07 -21.21
N ASP A 22 10.60 5.14 -20.44
CA ASP A 22 9.93 3.87 -20.17
C ASP A 22 8.88 4.03 -19.06
N LEU A 23 7.62 3.85 -19.43
CA LEU A 23 6.48 3.94 -18.53
C LEU A 23 6.56 2.89 -17.40
N LEU A 24 7.10 1.69 -17.63
CA LEU A 24 7.23 0.67 -16.59
C LEU A 24 8.11 1.19 -15.44
N HIS A 25 9.22 1.85 -15.77
CA HIS A 25 10.11 2.45 -14.77
C HIS A 25 9.44 3.60 -14.00
N ALA A 26 8.69 4.47 -14.70
CA ALA A 26 7.94 5.54 -14.05
C ALA A 26 6.90 4.95 -13.07
N LEU A 27 6.16 3.92 -13.49
CA LEU A 27 5.15 3.26 -12.68
C LEU A 27 5.73 2.56 -11.45
N LEU A 28 6.82 1.80 -11.63
CA LEU A 28 7.52 1.13 -10.54
C LEU A 28 8.03 2.11 -9.48
N ARG A 29 8.42 3.32 -9.90
CA ARG A 29 8.92 4.35 -8.98
C ARG A 29 7.80 5.06 -8.25
N ASP A 30 6.77 5.47 -8.99
CA ASP A 30 5.79 6.43 -8.49
C ASP A 30 4.56 5.74 -7.88
N TYR A 31 4.27 4.49 -8.26
CA TYR A 31 3.12 3.73 -7.78
C TYR A 31 3.51 2.44 -7.08
N LYS A 32 2.66 2.02 -6.13
CA LYS A 32 2.81 0.78 -5.35
C LYS A 32 1.65 -0.17 -5.66
N LEU A 33 1.77 -0.91 -6.76
CA LEU A 33 0.73 -1.84 -7.25
C LEU A 33 1.01 -3.29 -6.83
N ARG A 34 0.01 -4.18 -6.93
CA ARG A 34 0.16 -5.63 -6.68
C ARG A 34 0.88 -6.33 -7.85
N SER A 35 0.52 -5.97 -9.08
CA SER A 35 1.15 -6.40 -10.33
C SER A 35 1.46 -5.17 -11.20
N TYR A 36 2.54 -5.28 -11.99
CA TYR A 36 3.00 -4.23 -12.92
C TYR A 36 2.92 -4.69 -14.39
N THR A 37 2.19 -5.77 -14.68
CA THR A 37 1.90 -6.15 -16.07
C THR A 37 1.06 -5.06 -16.75
N LEU A 38 1.25 -4.87 -18.06
CA LEU A 38 0.52 -3.85 -18.83
C LEU A 38 -1.00 -3.98 -18.64
N ASN A 39 -1.50 -5.21 -18.54
CA ASN A 39 -2.92 -5.53 -18.36
C ASN A 39 -3.44 -5.06 -16.99
N SER A 40 -2.71 -5.37 -15.93
CA SER A 40 -3.08 -4.99 -14.57
C SER A 40 -3.08 -3.47 -14.40
N VAL A 41 -2.06 -2.80 -14.94
CA VAL A 41 -1.93 -1.34 -14.92
C VAL A 41 -3.02 -0.67 -15.76
N SER A 42 -3.28 -1.17 -16.96
CA SER A 42 -4.32 -0.63 -17.84
C SER A 42 -5.71 -0.77 -17.22
N TYR A 43 -6.01 -1.92 -16.61
CA TYR A 43 -7.27 -2.10 -15.90
C TYR A 43 -7.36 -1.21 -14.66
N HIS A 44 -6.27 -1.03 -13.92
CA HIS A 44 -6.24 -0.18 -12.74
C HIS A 44 -6.60 1.28 -13.07
N PHE A 45 -5.93 1.85 -14.08
CA PHE A 45 -6.03 3.29 -14.40
C PHE A 45 -7.02 3.65 -15.52
N LEU A 46 -7.16 2.81 -16.54
CA LEU A 46 -8.02 3.07 -17.71
C LEU A 46 -9.35 2.31 -17.63
N LYS A 47 -9.46 1.29 -16.76
CA LYS A 47 -10.58 0.33 -16.75
C LYS A 47 -10.72 -0.44 -18.06
N GLU A 48 -9.65 -0.51 -18.83
CA GLU A 48 -9.57 -1.28 -20.06
C GLU A 48 -8.80 -2.57 -19.84
N GLN A 49 -9.17 -3.58 -20.62
CA GLN A 49 -8.49 -4.86 -20.66
C GLN A 49 -8.01 -5.09 -22.10
N LYS A 50 -6.94 -5.87 -22.25
CA LYS A 50 -6.57 -6.45 -23.54
C LYS A 50 -6.77 -7.96 -23.48
N GLU A 51 -6.97 -8.55 -24.65
CA GLU A 51 -6.74 -9.98 -24.84
C GLU A 51 -5.27 -10.28 -24.54
N ASP A 52 -5.01 -11.39 -23.85
CA ASP A 52 -3.65 -11.84 -23.56
C ASP A 52 -3.41 -13.16 -24.30
N VAL A 53 -2.75 -13.07 -25.45
CA VAL A 53 -2.45 -14.21 -26.31
C VAL A 53 -1.22 -14.92 -25.79
N GLN A 54 -1.34 -16.22 -25.48
CA GLN A 54 -0.23 -17.02 -24.98
C GLN A 54 0.92 -17.10 -26.00
N HIS A 55 2.17 -17.04 -25.53
CA HIS A 55 3.35 -17.03 -26.38
C HIS A 55 3.42 -18.23 -27.35
N SER A 56 2.94 -19.40 -26.94
CA SER A 56 2.94 -20.64 -27.74
C SER A 56 2.03 -20.53 -28.97
N ILE A 57 0.93 -19.80 -28.84
CA ILE A 57 -0.11 -19.67 -29.88
C ILE A 57 0.28 -18.62 -30.93
N ILE A 58 1.15 -17.67 -30.59
CA ILE A 58 1.55 -16.57 -31.50
C ILE A 58 2.18 -17.12 -32.79
N THR A 59 3.02 -18.15 -32.69
CA THR A 59 3.67 -18.79 -33.84
C THR A 59 2.64 -19.40 -34.79
N ASP A 60 1.63 -20.08 -34.24
CA ASP A 60 0.57 -20.70 -35.03
C ASP A 60 -0.33 -19.64 -35.71
N LEU A 61 -0.65 -18.55 -34.99
CA LEU A 61 -1.40 -17.42 -35.57
C LEU A 61 -0.63 -16.73 -36.69
N GLN A 62 0.69 -16.60 -36.57
CA GLN A 62 1.54 -15.99 -37.59
C GLN A 62 1.64 -16.86 -38.86
N ASN A 63 1.83 -18.17 -38.67
CA ASN A 63 1.93 -19.17 -39.74
C ASN A 63 0.59 -19.57 -40.35
N GLY A 64 -0.51 -19.12 -39.76
CA GLY A 64 -1.86 -19.28 -40.31
C GLY A 64 -2.12 -18.40 -41.55
N ASN A 65 -3.31 -17.81 -41.61
CA ASN A 65 -3.79 -17.07 -42.77
C ASN A 65 -3.68 -15.53 -42.57
N SER A 66 -4.17 -14.76 -43.54
CA SER A 66 -4.16 -13.29 -43.48
C SER A 66 -5.02 -12.74 -42.33
N GLN A 67 -6.11 -13.42 -41.94
CA GLN A 67 -6.98 -12.99 -40.85
C GLN A 67 -6.36 -13.25 -39.47
N THR A 68 -5.69 -14.39 -39.27
CA THR A 68 -4.96 -14.66 -38.01
C THR A 68 -3.82 -13.65 -37.82
N ARG A 69 -3.08 -13.32 -38.89
CA ARG A 69 -2.08 -12.23 -38.87
C ARG A 69 -2.70 -10.86 -38.62
N ARG A 70 -3.88 -10.57 -39.17
CA ARG A 70 -4.61 -9.33 -38.89
C ARG A 70 -5.00 -9.22 -37.42
N ARG A 71 -5.49 -10.31 -36.80
CA ARG A 71 -5.80 -10.36 -35.36
C ARG A 71 -4.54 -10.08 -34.52
N LEU A 72 -3.42 -10.72 -34.87
CA LEU A 72 -2.13 -10.47 -34.20
C LEU A 72 -1.66 -9.02 -34.35
N ALA A 73 -1.85 -8.40 -35.52
CA ALA A 73 -1.53 -7.00 -35.74
C ALA A 73 -2.41 -6.06 -34.90
N VAL A 74 -3.71 -6.33 -34.77
CA VAL A 74 -4.62 -5.57 -33.90
C VAL A 74 -4.24 -5.71 -32.42
N TYR A 75 -3.88 -6.92 -31.98
CA TYR A 75 -3.35 -7.17 -30.64
C TYR A 75 -2.09 -6.32 -30.38
N CYS A 76 -1.12 -6.35 -31.31
CA CYS A 76 0.12 -5.58 -31.19
C CYS A 76 -0.14 -4.06 -31.20
N MET A 77 -1.06 -3.58 -32.02
CA MET A 77 -1.45 -2.17 -32.06
C MET A 77 -2.08 -1.72 -30.74
N LYS A 78 -2.94 -2.56 -30.12
CA LYS A 78 -3.50 -2.27 -28.80
C LYS A 78 -2.39 -2.15 -27.75
N ASP A 79 -1.41 -3.04 -27.78
CA ASP A 79 -0.24 -3.01 -26.89
C ASP A 79 0.62 -1.75 -27.05
N ALA A 80 0.79 -1.25 -28.28
CA ALA A 80 1.53 -0.01 -28.52
C ALA A 80 0.76 1.25 -28.07
N ILE A 81 -0.57 1.25 -28.17
CA ILE A 81 -1.42 2.41 -27.82
C ILE A 81 -1.61 2.55 -26.30
N LEU A 82 -1.69 1.44 -25.55
CA LEU A 82 -1.95 1.47 -24.11
C LEU A 82 -0.94 2.32 -23.31
N PRO A 83 0.39 2.21 -23.54
CA PRO A 83 1.38 3.07 -22.90
C PRO A 83 1.18 4.56 -23.16
N LEU A 84 0.82 4.95 -24.40
CA LEU A 84 0.55 6.35 -24.75
C LEU A 84 -0.64 6.89 -23.95
N ARG A 85 -1.73 6.13 -23.90
CA ARG A 85 -2.93 6.53 -23.13
C ARG A 85 -2.68 6.57 -21.62
N LEU A 86 -1.83 5.68 -21.11
CA LEU A 86 -1.40 5.71 -19.71
C LEU A 86 -0.53 6.96 -19.41
N LEU A 87 0.41 7.31 -20.29
CA LEU A 87 1.23 8.51 -20.15
C LEU A 87 0.38 9.78 -20.06
N GLU A 88 -0.66 9.88 -20.90
CA GLU A 88 -1.60 10.98 -20.89
C GLU A 88 -2.47 10.99 -19.62
N LYS A 89 -3.05 9.84 -19.27
CA LYS A 89 -3.93 9.70 -18.10
C LYS A 89 -3.21 10.04 -16.79
N LEU A 90 -1.95 9.63 -16.67
CA LEU A 90 -1.10 9.83 -15.49
C LEU A 90 -0.29 11.13 -15.56
N MET A 91 -0.36 11.87 -16.68
CA MET A 91 0.35 13.13 -16.90
C MET A 91 1.86 13.02 -16.65
N CYS A 92 2.45 11.87 -16.97
CA CYS A 92 3.84 11.56 -16.61
C CYS A 92 4.82 12.62 -17.13
N ILE A 93 4.71 12.99 -18.40
CA ILE A 93 5.59 13.97 -19.04
C ILE A 93 5.50 15.34 -18.35
N ILE A 94 4.28 15.83 -18.10
CA ILE A 94 4.04 17.12 -17.45
C ILE A 94 4.68 17.15 -16.05
N ASN A 95 4.41 16.13 -15.24
CA ASN A 95 4.90 16.04 -13.86
C ASN A 95 6.44 15.97 -13.82
N TYR A 96 7.05 15.21 -14.72
CA TYR A 96 8.51 15.08 -14.78
C TYR A 96 9.17 16.35 -15.35
N MET A 97 8.57 17.02 -16.32
CA MET A 97 9.06 18.31 -16.81
C MET A 97 9.03 19.38 -15.72
N GLU A 98 7.93 19.47 -14.96
CA GLU A 98 7.84 20.43 -13.83
C GLU A 98 8.85 20.10 -12.72
N MET A 99 9.06 18.81 -12.42
CA MET A 99 10.12 18.38 -11.51
C MET A 99 11.50 18.80 -12.00
N ALA A 100 11.81 18.65 -13.29
CA ALA A 100 13.07 19.06 -13.89
C ALA A 100 13.27 20.58 -13.79
N ARG A 101 12.22 21.37 -14.05
CA ARG A 101 12.23 22.84 -13.92
C ARG A 101 12.47 23.30 -12.48
N VAL A 102 11.82 22.66 -11.51
CA VAL A 102 11.96 23.00 -10.07
C VAL A 102 13.34 22.62 -9.50
N THR A 103 13.89 21.49 -9.94
CA THR A 103 15.16 20.96 -9.38
C THR A 103 16.39 21.32 -10.22
N GLY A 104 16.18 21.76 -11.46
CA GLY A 104 17.25 22.19 -12.36
C GLY A 104 18.12 21.04 -12.87
N VAL A 105 17.59 19.80 -12.92
CA VAL A 105 18.29 18.62 -13.43
C VAL A 105 17.73 18.19 -14.80
N PRO A 106 18.52 17.50 -15.65
CA PRO A 106 18.03 16.95 -16.91
C PRO A 106 16.87 15.97 -16.73
N LEU A 107 15.96 15.93 -17.71
CA LEU A 107 14.79 15.03 -17.68
C LEU A 107 15.18 13.55 -17.54
N SER A 108 16.26 13.12 -18.21
CA SER A 108 16.78 11.75 -18.13
C SER A 108 17.24 11.35 -16.73
N TYR A 109 17.73 12.29 -15.91
CA TYR A 109 18.14 12.04 -14.52
C TYR A 109 16.94 11.70 -13.64
N LEU A 110 15.75 12.17 -13.99
CA LEU A 110 14.54 11.86 -13.24
C LEU A 110 14.12 10.40 -13.37
N LEU A 111 14.60 9.63 -14.35
CA LEU A 111 14.33 8.19 -14.46
C LEU A 111 15.52 7.32 -14.04
N SER A 112 16.73 7.82 -14.26
CA SER A 112 17.98 7.08 -14.04
C SER A 112 18.59 7.30 -12.65
N ARG A 113 18.33 8.44 -11.99
CA ARG A 113 18.95 8.82 -10.72
C ARG A 113 17.91 8.99 -9.60
N GLY A 114 18.40 8.91 -8.36
CA GLY A 114 17.61 9.08 -7.14
C GLY A 114 17.31 10.54 -6.78
N GLN A 115 16.82 10.77 -5.56
CA GLN A 115 16.45 12.11 -5.09
C GLN A 115 17.67 13.00 -4.76
N GLN A 116 18.81 12.41 -4.37
CA GLN A 116 19.99 13.16 -3.91
C GLN A 116 20.52 14.15 -4.97
N ILE A 117 20.53 13.78 -6.26
CA ILE A 117 21.06 14.65 -7.32
C ILE A 117 20.26 15.95 -7.47
N LYS A 118 18.96 15.91 -7.14
CA LYS A 118 18.07 17.07 -7.22
C LYS A 118 18.42 18.10 -6.14
N VAL A 119 18.65 17.62 -4.92
CA VAL A 119 19.03 18.48 -3.78
C VAL A 119 20.44 19.04 -4.01
N VAL A 120 21.37 18.22 -4.50
CA VAL A 120 22.74 18.67 -4.83
C VAL A 120 22.74 19.75 -5.92
N SER A 121 21.92 19.59 -6.97
CA SER A 121 21.75 20.61 -8.01
C SER A 121 21.26 21.94 -7.43
N GLN A 122 20.26 21.91 -6.55
CA GLN A 122 19.73 23.11 -5.90
C GLN A 122 20.76 23.75 -4.96
N LEU A 123 21.49 22.93 -4.20
CA LEU A 123 22.53 23.39 -3.29
C LEU A 123 23.67 24.07 -4.04
N LEU A 124 24.20 23.45 -5.11
CA LEU A 124 25.24 24.04 -5.96
C LEU A 124 24.83 25.38 -6.58
N ARG A 125 23.57 25.50 -7.02
CA ARG A 125 23.05 26.77 -7.56
C ARG A 125 23.01 27.86 -6.49
N LYS A 126 22.69 27.52 -5.24
CA LYS A 126 22.64 28.47 -4.13
C LYS A 126 24.01 28.80 -3.57
N THR A 127 24.92 27.83 -3.47
CA THR A 127 26.29 28.09 -3.00
C THR A 127 27.03 29.03 -3.95
N LYS A 128 26.81 28.90 -5.27
CA LYS A 128 27.36 29.83 -6.26
C LYS A 128 26.88 31.28 -6.06
N LEU A 129 25.67 31.50 -5.55
CA LEU A 129 25.16 32.86 -5.30
C LEU A 129 25.73 33.50 -4.04
N GLN A 130 26.31 32.71 -3.14
CA GLN A 130 26.88 33.17 -1.87
C GLN A 130 28.40 32.96 -1.80
N ASP A 131 29.05 32.67 -2.94
CA ASP A 131 30.49 32.38 -3.05
C ASP A 131 30.98 31.29 -2.07
N LEU A 132 30.16 30.25 -1.90
CA LEU A 132 30.47 29.09 -1.07
C LEU A 132 30.88 27.88 -1.90
N ILE A 133 31.78 27.06 -1.36
CA ILE A 133 32.26 25.82 -1.98
C ILE A 133 31.70 24.62 -1.21
N LEU A 134 31.19 23.64 -1.95
CA LEU A 134 30.75 22.36 -1.39
C LEU A 134 31.95 21.42 -1.21
N PRO A 135 32.21 20.93 0.02
CA PRO A 135 33.31 20.00 0.25
C PRO A 135 33.03 18.62 -0.35
N ALA A 136 34.09 17.96 -0.80
CA ALA A 136 34.03 16.56 -1.27
C ALA A 136 34.46 15.62 -0.13
N GLN A 137 33.52 15.23 0.73
CA GLN A 137 33.78 14.31 1.83
C GLN A 137 33.63 12.86 1.37
N LYS A 138 34.62 12.01 1.68
CA LYS A 138 34.47 10.54 1.63
C LYS A 138 33.86 10.12 2.95
N ILE A 139 32.77 9.36 2.90
CA ILE A 139 31.94 9.13 4.07
C ILE A 139 31.78 7.64 4.24
N GLU A 140 32.22 7.16 5.39
CA GLU A 140 32.02 5.81 5.87
C GLU A 140 30.65 5.72 6.56
N ALA A 141 30.05 4.54 6.55
CA ALA A 141 28.73 4.35 7.18
C ALA A 141 28.84 4.61 8.69
N GLY A 142 28.30 5.74 9.14
CA GLY A 142 28.22 6.09 10.57
C GLY A 142 27.04 5.43 11.28
N ASP A 143 26.93 5.65 12.59
CA ASP A 143 25.89 5.09 13.45
C ASP A 143 24.48 5.62 13.11
N GLU A 144 23.46 4.78 13.31
CA GLU A 144 22.06 5.17 13.18
C GLU A 144 21.68 6.23 14.23
N TYR A 145 20.83 7.20 13.86
CA TYR A 145 20.35 8.24 14.77
C TYR A 145 18.89 8.03 15.18
N GLU A 146 18.50 8.60 16.31
CA GLU A 146 17.14 8.47 16.83
C GLU A 146 16.11 9.18 15.93
N GLY A 147 15.18 8.38 15.39
CA GLY A 147 14.10 8.83 14.52
C GLY A 147 12.96 9.57 15.23
N ALA A 148 11.81 9.69 14.57
CA ALA A 148 10.64 10.35 15.15
C ALA A 148 9.95 9.49 16.23
N THR A 149 9.38 10.15 17.25
CA THR A 149 8.55 9.47 18.26
C THR A 149 7.13 9.24 17.75
N VAL A 150 6.57 8.12 18.18
CA VAL A 150 5.15 7.79 18.03
C VAL A 150 4.58 7.65 19.44
N ILE A 151 3.63 8.51 19.80
CA ILE A 151 2.94 8.44 21.09
C ILE A 151 2.27 7.05 21.20
N ASP A 152 2.35 6.44 22.38
CA ASP A 152 1.71 5.16 22.60
C ASP A 152 0.19 5.26 22.40
N PRO A 153 -0.39 4.43 21.51
CA PRO A 153 -1.80 4.49 21.21
C PRO A 153 -2.62 3.99 22.40
N ILE A 154 -3.65 4.74 22.77
CA ILE A 154 -4.73 4.22 23.61
C ILE A 154 -5.62 3.38 22.69
N LYS A 155 -5.35 2.07 22.65
CA LYS A 155 -6.04 1.13 21.74
C LYS A 155 -7.52 1.05 22.08
N GLY A 156 -8.36 0.94 21.06
CA GLY A 156 -9.79 0.77 21.26
C GLY A 156 -10.63 1.16 20.07
N TYR A 157 -11.92 0.89 20.21
CA TYR A 157 -12.96 1.38 19.32
C TYR A 157 -13.63 2.62 19.92
N TYR A 158 -13.46 3.75 19.25
CA TYR A 158 -13.99 5.04 19.65
C TYR A 158 -15.25 5.34 18.85
N LYS A 159 -16.38 5.34 19.56
CA LYS A 159 -17.68 5.74 19.01
C LYS A 159 -17.84 7.25 18.92
N MET A 160 -17.00 8.04 19.58
CA MET A 160 -17.06 9.50 19.57
C MET A 160 -16.08 10.11 18.55
N PRO A 161 -16.36 11.32 18.04
CA PRO A 161 -15.47 12.11 17.20
C PRO A 161 -14.04 12.27 17.75
N ILE A 162 -13.04 11.98 16.92
CA ILE A 162 -11.61 12.22 17.20
C ILE A 162 -11.05 13.24 16.22
N ALA A 163 -10.67 14.41 16.71
CA ALA A 163 -10.08 15.47 15.90
C ALA A 163 -8.60 15.20 15.64
N THR A 164 -8.15 15.40 14.41
CA THR A 164 -6.74 15.25 14.02
C THR A 164 -6.15 16.62 13.69
N LEU A 165 -5.07 16.97 14.39
CA LEU A 165 -4.30 18.18 14.16
C LEU A 165 -2.93 17.77 13.59
N ASP A 166 -2.49 18.39 12.49
CA ASP A 166 -1.27 18.02 11.77
C ASP A 166 -0.35 19.24 11.54
N PHE A 167 0.96 19.04 11.68
CA PHE A 167 1.94 20.10 11.45
C PHE A 167 2.20 20.30 9.96
N ALA A 168 1.94 21.51 9.46
CA ALA A 168 2.14 21.81 8.05
C ALA A 168 3.63 21.80 7.68
N SER A 169 4.06 20.73 7.00
CA SER A 169 5.47 20.54 6.57
C SER A 169 6.46 20.58 7.75
N LEU A 170 6.22 19.75 8.77
CA LEU A 170 6.96 19.74 10.05
C LEU A 170 8.48 19.93 9.90
N TYR A 171 9.19 19.00 9.24
CA TYR A 171 10.66 19.05 9.16
C TYR A 171 11.20 20.27 8.41
N PRO A 172 10.70 20.62 7.21
CA PRO A 172 11.04 21.89 6.59
C PRO A 172 10.83 23.10 7.51
N SER A 173 9.72 23.14 8.24
CA SER A 173 9.39 24.24 9.15
C SER A 173 10.35 24.33 10.34
N ILE A 174 10.76 23.19 10.93
CA ILE A 174 11.78 23.13 12.00
C ILE A 174 13.12 23.64 11.48
N MET A 175 13.57 23.18 10.31
CA MET A 175 14.83 23.61 9.72
C MET A 175 14.88 25.12 9.49
N MET A 176 13.78 25.72 9.02
CA MET A 176 13.68 27.17 8.84
C MET A 176 13.59 27.93 10.15
N ALA A 177 12.73 27.51 11.09
CA ALA A 177 12.49 28.20 12.35
C ALA A 177 13.75 28.29 13.23
N HIS A 178 14.56 27.24 13.23
CA HIS A 178 15.77 27.13 14.04
C HIS A 178 17.06 27.33 13.23
N ASN A 179 16.96 27.82 11.98
CA ASN A 179 18.10 28.10 11.10
C ASN A 179 19.10 26.92 10.94
N LEU A 180 18.59 25.69 10.82
CA LEU A 180 19.41 24.48 10.75
C LEU A 180 19.98 24.28 9.34
N CYS A 181 21.30 24.38 9.20
CA CYS A 181 22.01 24.29 7.92
C CYS A 181 23.47 23.86 8.12
N TYR A 182 24.09 23.32 7.08
CA TYR A 182 25.54 23.08 7.04
C TYR A 182 26.35 24.34 7.34
N THR A 183 25.87 25.51 6.90
CA THR A 183 26.58 26.80 7.03
C THR A 183 26.34 27.50 8.36
N SER A 184 25.43 27.02 9.19
CA SER A 184 25.12 27.56 10.52
C SER A 184 25.48 26.61 11.66
N LEU A 185 25.93 25.38 11.35
CA LEU A 185 26.42 24.42 12.34
C LEU A 185 27.74 24.91 12.93
N LEU A 186 27.84 24.89 14.26
CA LEU A 186 29.04 25.27 15.01
C LEU A 186 29.67 24.05 15.68
N THR A 187 31.00 24.06 15.77
CA THR A 187 31.72 23.19 16.71
C THR A 187 31.61 23.75 18.12
N ARG A 188 31.91 22.92 19.12
CA ARG A 188 31.82 23.33 20.53
C ARG A 188 32.84 24.42 20.87
N GLU A 189 33.99 24.40 20.21
CA GLU A 189 35.05 25.39 20.34
C GLU A 189 34.60 26.73 19.77
N ALA A 190 34.06 26.75 18.54
CA ALA A 190 33.54 27.96 17.92
C ALA A 190 32.38 28.58 18.74
N ALA A 191 31.54 27.75 19.36
CA ALA A 191 30.47 28.25 20.22
C ALA A 191 30.97 28.92 21.51
N LYS A 192 32.15 28.56 22.03
CA LYS A 192 32.75 29.20 23.21
C LYS A 192 33.30 30.61 22.92
N GLU A 193 33.67 30.86 21.67
CA GLU A 193 34.19 32.16 21.22
C GLU A 193 33.06 33.16 20.89
N MET A 194 31.82 32.68 20.82
CA MET A 194 30.62 33.48 20.52
C MET A 194 29.84 33.86 21.79
N GLY A 195 29.07 34.94 21.71
CA GLY A 195 28.13 35.30 22.77
C GLY A 195 27.01 34.27 22.92
N GLN A 196 26.53 34.02 24.14
CA GLN A 196 25.45 33.05 24.39
C GLN A 196 24.15 33.38 23.64
N ASP A 197 23.92 34.65 23.31
CA ASP A 197 22.76 35.10 22.54
C ASP A 197 22.90 34.95 21.04
N GLU A 198 24.05 34.50 20.52
CA GLU A 198 24.34 34.43 19.10
C GLU A 198 24.04 33.05 18.48
N TYR A 199 23.90 32.03 19.32
CA TYR A 199 23.62 30.66 18.90
C TYR A 199 22.42 30.06 19.67
N ILE A 200 21.96 28.90 19.20
CA ILE A 200 20.99 28.05 19.89
C ILE A 200 21.61 26.68 20.16
N ILE A 201 21.16 26.04 21.23
CA ILE A 201 21.48 24.64 21.54
C ILE A 201 20.24 23.81 21.24
N THR A 202 20.42 22.79 20.42
CA THR A 202 19.35 21.84 20.06
C THR A 202 19.11 20.83 21.18
N PRO A 203 17.97 20.13 21.23
CA PRO A 203 17.71 19.16 22.29
C PRO A 203 18.68 17.97 22.33
N CYS A 204 19.45 17.73 21.27
CA CYS A 204 20.53 16.74 21.22
C CYS A 204 21.92 17.33 21.52
N GLY A 205 22.02 18.62 21.87
CA GLY A 205 23.26 19.26 22.31
C GLY A 205 24.14 19.82 21.19
N HIS A 206 23.65 19.90 19.95
CA HIS A 206 24.36 20.56 18.85
C HIS A 206 24.11 22.07 18.82
N TYR A 207 25.09 22.84 18.34
CA TYR A 207 25.11 24.29 18.34
C TYR A 207 24.86 24.85 16.93
N PHE A 208 23.94 25.81 16.80
CA PHE A 208 23.64 26.48 15.53
C PHE A 208 23.57 28.00 15.70
N VAL A 209 24.15 28.75 14.75
CA VAL A 209 24.09 30.22 14.71
C VAL A 209 22.65 30.70 14.46
N LYS A 210 22.22 31.77 15.14
CA LYS A 210 20.92 32.42 14.90
C LYS A 210 20.88 33.10 13.52
N SER A 211 19.67 33.25 12.98
CA SER A 211 19.44 33.77 11.62
C SER A 211 19.83 35.23 11.40
N ASN A 212 19.95 36.01 12.48
CA ASN A 212 20.39 37.42 12.45
C ASN A 212 21.87 37.58 12.05
N LEU A 213 22.72 36.62 12.41
CA LEU A 213 24.15 36.63 12.06
C LEU A 213 24.40 35.98 10.70
N ARG A 214 23.76 34.83 10.46
CA ARG A 214 23.88 34.12 9.18
C ARG A 214 22.60 33.37 8.85
N LYS A 215 22.01 33.67 7.70
CA LYS A 215 20.90 32.86 7.16
C LYS A 215 21.46 31.62 6.46
N GLY A 216 21.03 30.44 6.89
CA GLY A 216 21.46 29.17 6.30
C GLY A 216 20.95 28.97 4.86
N LEU A 217 21.74 28.27 4.05
CA LEU A 217 21.37 27.86 2.68
C LEU A 217 20.13 26.96 2.64
N LEU A 218 20.03 25.97 3.54
CA LEU A 218 18.89 25.04 3.56
C LEU A 218 17.57 25.76 3.90
N PRO A 219 17.49 26.62 4.94
CA PRO A 219 16.35 27.50 5.16
C PRO A 219 15.93 28.31 3.93
N GLU A 220 16.88 28.91 3.21
CA GLU A 220 16.57 29.71 2.01
C GLU A 220 16.00 28.86 0.86
N ILE A 221 16.57 27.68 0.62
CA ILE A 221 16.06 26.71 -0.37
C ILE A 221 14.63 26.30 -0.01
N LEU A 222 14.39 25.96 1.25
CA LEU A 222 13.08 25.53 1.74
C LEU A 222 12.04 26.66 1.66
N GLU A 223 12.42 27.88 2.01
CA GLU A 223 11.56 29.07 1.90
C GLU A 223 11.13 29.31 0.44
N HIS A 224 12.08 29.24 -0.49
CA HIS A 224 11.77 29.35 -1.92
C HIS A 224 10.84 28.22 -2.41
N LEU A 225 11.12 26.96 -2.05
CA LEU A 225 10.30 25.81 -2.45
C LEU A 225 8.87 25.90 -1.87
N LEU A 226 8.73 26.27 -0.60
CA LEU A 226 7.43 26.37 0.06
C LEU A 226 6.63 27.59 -0.41
N SER A 227 7.29 28.73 -0.63
CA SER A 227 6.67 29.93 -1.21
C SER A 227 6.17 29.66 -2.63
N ALA A 228 7.02 29.06 -3.48
CA ALA A 228 6.63 28.64 -4.82
C ALA A 228 5.46 27.64 -4.80
N ARG A 229 5.44 26.72 -3.81
CA ARG A 229 4.34 25.77 -3.65
C ARG A 229 3.05 26.46 -3.25
N LYS A 230 3.12 27.43 -2.33
CA LYS A 230 1.96 28.22 -1.91
C LYS A 230 1.37 28.99 -3.10
N LYS A 231 2.23 29.61 -3.92
CA LYS A 231 1.81 30.29 -5.16
C LYS A 231 1.17 29.32 -6.14
N ALA A 232 1.81 28.18 -6.43
CA ALA A 232 1.26 27.17 -7.33
C ALA A 232 -0.12 26.64 -6.87
N LYS A 233 -0.34 26.43 -5.56
CA LYS A 233 -1.66 26.06 -5.02
C LYS A 233 -2.69 27.18 -5.12
N ALA A 234 -2.28 28.44 -4.97
CA ALA A 234 -3.17 29.59 -5.13
C ALA A 234 -3.60 29.77 -6.59
N ASP A 235 -2.65 29.65 -7.52
CA ASP A 235 -2.91 29.71 -8.96
C ASP A 235 -3.81 28.55 -9.39
N LEU A 236 -3.57 27.33 -8.87
CA LEU A 236 -4.38 26.15 -9.15
C LEU A 236 -5.86 26.33 -8.76
N LYS A 237 -6.15 27.06 -7.67
CA LYS A 237 -7.53 27.35 -7.22
C LYS A 237 -8.26 28.33 -8.14
N LYS A 238 -7.53 29.26 -8.77
CA LYS A 238 -8.08 30.31 -9.64
C LYS A 238 -8.19 29.86 -11.09
N GLU A 239 -7.33 28.95 -11.51
CA GLU A 239 -7.27 28.47 -12.88
C GLU A 239 -8.58 27.76 -13.25
N THR A 240 -9.02 27.91 -14.49
CA THR A 240 -10.21 27.23 -15.04
C THR A 240 -9.81 26.22 -16.11
N ASP A 241 -8.72 26.49 -16.84
CA ASP A 241 -8.24 25.64 -17.92
C ASP A 241 -7.80 24.26 -17.41
N PRO A 242 -8.38 23.16 -17.93
CA PRO A 242 -8.06 21.80 -17.47
C PRO A 242 -6.58 21.42 -17.66
N PHE A 243 -5.92 21.88 -18.71
CA PHE A 243 -4.52 21.56 -18.97
C PHE A 243 -3.59 22.34 -18.03
N LYS A 244 -3.80 23.64 -17.85
CA LYS A 244 -3.04 24.45 -16.90
C LYS A 244 -3.23 23.99 -15.47
N LYS A 245 -4.43 23.56 -15.07
CA LYS A 245 -4.67 22.92 -13.76
C LYS A 245 -3.76 21.72 -13.55
N LYS A 246 -3.65 20.86 -14.54
CA LYS A 246 -2.78 19.67 -14.50
C LYS A 246 -1.30 20.05 -14.34
N VAL A 247 -0.84 21.06 -15.07
CA VAL A 247 0.55 21.57 -14.94
C VAL A 247 0.79 22.14 -13.54
N LEU A 248 -0.13 22.95 -13.02
CA LEU A 248 -0.01 23.54 -11.69
C LEU A 248 -0.06 22.51 -10.56
N ASP A 249 -0.87 21.46 -10.71
CA ASP A 249 -0.90 20.35 -9.76
C ASP A 249 0.40 19.52 -9.80
N GLY A 250 0.90 19.21 -11.00
CA GLY A 250 2.22 18.58 -11.17
C GLY A 250 3.34 19.40 -10.51
N ARG A 251 3.31 20.72 -10.69
CA ARG A 251 4.26 21.66 -10.08
C ARG A 251 4.18 21.68 -8.56
N GLN A 252 2.98 21.76 -7.97
CA GLN A 252 2.87 21.78 -6.49
C GLN A 252 3.33 20.46 -5.87
N LEU A 253 3.07 19.33 -6.53
CA LEU A 253 3.53 18.02 -6.09
C LEU A 253 5.05 17.91 -6.17
N ALA A 254 5.64 18.40 -7.26
CA ALA A 254 7.09 18.42 -7.43
C ALA A 254 7.78 19.22 -6.31
N LEU A 255 7.27 20.43 -6.04
CA LEU A 255 7.77 21.29 -4.96
C LEU A 255 7.64 20.63 -3.58
N LYS A 256 6.52 19.93 -3.31
CA LYS A 256 6.33 19.15 -2.07
C LYS A 256 7.38 18.06 -1.91
N ILE A 257 7.60 17.27 -2.96
CA ILE A 257 8.56 16.15 -2.95
C ILE A 257 9.99 16.68 -2.76
N SER A 258 10.35 17.74 -3.48
CA SER A 258 11.66 18.39 -3.33
C SER A 258 11.89 18.89 -1.90
N ALA A 259 10.93 19.61 -1.31
CA ALA A 259 11.07 20.12 0.06
C ALA A 259 11.28 19.00 1.08
N ASN A 260 10.49 17.92 1.00
CA ASN A 260 10.64 16.76 1.89
C ASN A 260 11.97 16.01 1.66
N SER A 261 12.54 16.09 0.46
CA SER A 261 13.81 15.43 0.13
C SER A 261 15.02 16.17 0.70
N VAL A 262 14.93 17.47 1.00
CA VAL A 262 16.03 18.27 1.58
C VAL A 262 16.43 17.70 2.94
N TYR A 263 15.47 17.45 3.84
CA TYR A 263 15.74 16.77 5.12
C TYR A 263 16.30 15.36 4.90
N GLY A 264 15.70 14.59 4.00
CA GLY A 264 16.17 13.23 3.72
C GLY A 264 17.60 13.18 3.16
N PHE A 265 18.08 14.27 2.57
CA PHE A 265 19.45 14.39 2.07
C PHE A 265 20.47 14.56 3.20
N THR A 266 20.15 15.34 4.24
CA THR A 266 21.04 15.53 5.39
C THR A 266 21.20 14.25 6.20
N GLY A 267 20.16 13.41 6.27
CA GLY A 267 20.18 12.15 7.05
C GLY A 267 20.71 10.93 6.30
N ALA A 268 21.08 11.07 5.02
CA ALA A 268 21.51 9.95 4.20
C ALA A 268 22.98 9.60 4.42
N GLN A 269 23.26 8.68 5.37
CA GLN A 269 24.61 8.18 5.67
C GLN A 269 25.39 7.74 4.42
N VAL A 270 24.73 7.02 3.52
CA VAL A 270 25.25 6.71 2.19
C VAL A 270 24.81 7.81 1.21
N GLY A 271 25.59 8.88 1.15
CA GLY A 271 25.26 10.06 0.36
C GLY A 271 26.47 10.94 0.07
N LYS A 272 26.22 12.06 -0.63
CA LYS A 272 27.28 13.02 -0.98
C LYS A 272 27.66 13.98 0.14
N LEU A 273 26.73 14.28 1.05
CA LEU A 273 26.93 15.26 2.13
C LEU A 273 25.98 15.01 3.34
N PRO A 274 25.93 13.82 3.97
CA PRO A 274 25.28 13.63 5.25
C PRO A 274 25.78 14.61 6.31
N CYS A 275 24.86 15.03 7.16
CA CYS A 275 25.11 15.72 8.41
C CYS A 275 24.06 15.21 9.39
N LEU A 276 24.50 14.29 10.23
CA LEU A 276 23.64 13.61 11.20
C LEU A 276 23.18 14.57 12.29
N GLU A 277 24.00 15.57 12.62
CA GLU A 277 23.75 16.62 13.60
C GLU A 277 22.50 17.44 13.25
N ILE A 278 22.32 17.79 11.98
CA ILE A 278 21.08 18.46 11.51
C ILE A 278 19.90 17.50 11.62
N SER A 279 20.09 16.25 11.20
CA SER A 279 19.00 15.28 11.07
C SER A 279 18.47 14.83 12.43
N SER A 280 19.36 14.62 13.40
CA SER A 280 19.07 14.32 14.81
C SER A 280 18.43 15.52 15.51
N SER A 281 18.90 16.74 15.23
CA SER A 281 18.33 17.98 15.76
C SER A 281 16.88 18.17 15.30
N VAL A 282 16.61 17.95 14.01
CA VAL A 282 15.25 18.05 13.45
C VAL A 282 14.31 17.02 14.07
N THR A 283 14.74 15.76 14.22
CA THR A 283 13.89 14.74 14.86
C THR A 283 13.67 15.04 16.33
N ALA A 284 14.68 15.51 17.06
CA ALA A 284 14.57 15.85 18.47
C ALA A 284 13.60 17.02 18.72
N PHE A 285 13.67 18.09 17.92
CA PHE A 285 12.67 19.16 17.95
C PHE A 285 11.27 18.62 17.64
N GLY A 286 11.14 17.75 16.64
CA GLY A 286 9.87 17.11 16.32
C GLY A 286 9.27 16.35 17.52
N ARG A 287 10.10 15.57 18.25
CA ARG A 287 9.68 14.86 19.47
C ARG A 287 9.20 15.84 20.55
N GLN A 288 9.98 16.89 20.83
CA GLN A 288 9.64 17.89 21.84
C GLN A 288 8.34 18.64 21.49
N MET A 289 8.14 18.99 20.21
CA MET A 289 6.96 19.70 19.75
C MET A 289 5.67 18.89 19.88
N ILE A 290 5.73 17.57 19.60
CA ILE A 290 4.58 16.68 19.77
C ILE A 290 4.20 16.57 21.25
N GLU A 291 5.17 16.35 22.14
CA GLU A 291 4.90 16.25 23.57
C GLU A 291 4.36 17.58 24.12
N ARG A 292 4.94 18.70 23.69
CA ARG A 292 4.44 20.04 24.06
C ARG A 292 3.02 20.27 23.56
N THR A 293 2.71 19.84 22.34
CA THR A 293 1.35 19.94 21.78
C THR A 293 0.36 19.13 22.59
N LYS A 294 0.72 17.90 22.99
CA LYS A 294 -0.10 17.06 23.84
C LYS A 294 -0.42 17.76 25.17
N GLN A 295 0.61 18.26 25.86
CA GLN A 295 0.45 18.98 27.13
C GLN A 295 -0.46 20.21 26.97
N LEU A 296 -0.19 21.07 25.97
CA LEU A 296 -0.98 22.28 25.73
C LEU A 296 -2.46 22.00 25.46
N VAL A 297 -2.77 20.90 24.77
CA VAL A 297 -4.16 20.51 24.50
C VAL A 297 -4.83 19.98 25.75
N GLU A 298 -4.20 19.03 26.47
CA GLU A 298 -4.77 18.41 27.67
C GLU A 298 -4.91 19.44 28.83
N ASP A 299 -3.97 20.38 28.95
CA ASP A 299 -3.97 21.42 29.99
C ASP A 299 -4.98 22.54 29.73
N LYS A 300 -5.28 22.86 28.46
CA LYS A 300 -6.26 23.91 28.13
C LYS A 300 -7.69 23.37 28.13
N TYR A 301 -7.92 22.27 27.42
CA TYR A 301 -9.25 21.74 27.16
C TYR A 301 -9.64 20.70 28.22
N ASN A 302 -9.96 21.19 29.42
CA ASN A 302 -10.37 20.38 30.57
C ASN A 302 -11.50 21.04 31.37
N ILE A 303 -12.12 20.28 32.27
CA ILE A 303 -13.27 20.71 33.07
C ILE A 303 -12.93 21.90 33.97
N LYS A 304 -11.69 21.98 34.48
CA LYS A 304 -11.23 23.08 35.34
C LYS A 304 -11.25 24.43 34.62
N ASN A 305 -11.00 24.43 33.32
CA ASN A 305 -11.01 25.62 32.47
C ASN A 305 -12.39 25.91 31.85
N GLY A 306 -13.46 25.26 32.31
CA GLY A 306 -14.83 25.51 31.88
C GLY A 306 -15.28 24.72 30.64
N PHE A 307 -14.51 23.72 30.18
CA PHE A 307 -14.95 22.82 29.11
C PHE A 307 -15.84 21.69 29.65
N LYS A 308 -16.71 21.14 28.81
CA LYS A 308 -17.65 20.07 29.21
C LYS A 308 -16.96 18.76 29.62
N TYR A 309 -15.81 18.47 29.02
CA TYR A 309 -15.09 17.20 29.20
C TYR A 309 -13.58 17.45 29.25
N ASP A 310 -12.86 16.50 29.85
CA ASP A 310 -11.40 16.46 29.77
C ASP A 310 -10.96 15.89 28.43
N SER A 311 -10.28 16.72 27.65
CA SER A 311 -9.66 16.29 26.41
C SER A 311 -8.49 15.35 26.68
N LYS A 312 -8.27 14.40 25.78
CA LYS A 312 -7.14 13.46 25.88
C LYS A 312 -6.56 13.18 24.50
N VAL A 313 -5.23 13.22 24.39
CA VAL A 313 -4.54 12.77 23.18
C VAL A 313 -4.46 11.26 23.21
N ILE A 314 -5.17 10.61 22.29
CA ILE A 314 -5.26 9.15 22.22
C ILE A 314 -4.18 8.53 21.34
N TYR A 315 -3.59 9.32 20.43
CA TYR A 315 -2.53 8.88 19.53
C TYR A 315 -1.78 10.06 18.92
N GLY A 316 -0.54 9.84 18.50
CA GLY A 316 0.24 10.78 17.70
C GLY A 316 1.27 10.06 16.85
N ASP A 317 1.33 10.41 15.55
CA ASP A 317 2.22 9.78 14.57
C ASP A 317 3.08 10.85 13.89
N THR A 318 4.27 11.10 14.44
CA THR A 318 5.33 11.96 13.90
C THR A 318 5.04 13.45 13.68
N ASP A 319 3.96 13.81 12.99
CA ASP A 319 3.55 15.16 12.63
C ASP A 319 2.10 15.46 13.03
N SER A 320 1.34 14.42 13.39
CA SER A 320 -0.07 14.52 13.74
C SER A 320 -0.36 14.10 15.18
N VAL A 321 -1.34 14.77 15.80
CA VAL A 321 -1.92 14.43 17.10
C VAL A 321 -3.43 14.20 16.95
N MET A 322 -3.92 13.15 17.60
CA MET A 322 -5.33 12.75 17.57
C MET A 322 -5.93 12.98 18.95
N VAL A 323 -6.83 13.95 19.01
CA VAL A 323 -7.41 14.48 20.24
C VAL A 323 -8.85 14.00 20.37
N ARG A 324 -9.16 13.43 21.53
CA ARG A 324 -10.52 13.13 21.95
C ARG A 324 -11.01 14.26 22.85
N PHE A 325 -11.88 15.12 22.33
CA PHE A 325 -12.50 16.20 23.11
C PHE A 325 -13.68 15.75 23.98
N GLY A 326 -14.20 14.54 23.77
CA GLY A 326 -15.29 13.96 24.56
C GLY A 326 -16.71 14.33 24.12
N THR A 327 -16.87 15.29 23.21
CA THR A 327 -18.16 15.58 22.57
C THR A 327 -18.58 14.48 21.59
N ASP A 328 -19.88 14.19 21.53
CA ASP A 328 -20.50 13.31 20.53
C ASP A 328 -20.87 14.06 19.23
N SER A 329 -20.83 15.40 19.23
CA SER A 329 -21.13 16.22 18.06
C SER A 329 -19.90 16.39 17.16
N LEU A 330 -20.08 16.05 15.88
CA LEU A 330 -19.04 16.22 14.87
C LEU A 330 -18.68 17.70 14.67
N GLU A 331 -19.68 18.58 14.67
CA GLU A 331 -19.51 20.03 14.49
C GLU A 331 -18.73 20.66 15.64
N GLU A 332 -19.10 20.32 16.89
CA GLU A 332 -18.40 20.80 18.08
C GLU A 332 -16.94 20.30 18.09
N SER A 333 -16.70 19.04 17.71
CA SER A 333 -15.36 18.47 17.59
C SER A 333 -14.51 19.19 16.53
N MET A 334 -15.09 19.54 15.38
CA MET A 334 -14.42 20.30 14.33
C MET A 334 -14.07 21.72 14.78
N SER A 335 -15.01 22.41 15.44
CA SER A 335 -14.81 23.77 15.97
C SER A 335 -13.69 23.79 17.03
N LEU A 336 -13.75 22.89 18.01
CA LEU A 336 -12.71 22.73 19.03
C LEU A 336 -11.36 22.35 18.41
N GLY A 337 -11.35 21.51 17.38
CA GLY A 337 -10.13 21.16 16.66
C GLY A 337 -9.48 22.35 15.95
N GLN A 338 -10.28 23.21 15.32
CA GLN A 338 -9.79 24.44 14.67
C GLN A 338 -9.26 25.44 15.70
N GLU A 339 -9.97 25.63 16.81
CA GLU A 339 -9.55 26.49 17.90
C GLU A 339 -8.24 25.99 18.54
N ALA A 340 -8.14 24.68 18.81
CA ALA A 340 -6.95 24.05 19.37
C ALA A 340 -5.75 24.19 18.43
N ALA A 341 -5.94 23.99 17.12
CA ALA A 341 -4.88 24.18 16.13
C ALA A 341 -4.34 25.63 16.15
N ALA A 342 -5.23 26.62 16.21
CA ALA A 342 -4.84 28.03 16.27
C ALA A 342 -4.12 28.37 17.59
N TYR A 343 -4.66 27.91 18.72
CA TYR A 343 -4.07 28.11 20.05
C TYR A 343 -2.66 27.52 20.16
N VAL A 344 -2.49 26.26 19.76
CA VAL A 344 -1.20 25.58 19.81
C VAL A 344 -0.20 26.24 18.85
N SER A 345 -0.64 26.65 17.65
CA SER A 345 0.22 27.36 16.70
C SER A 345 0.80 28.66 17.28
N GLY A 346 0.07 29.35 18.15
CA GLY A 346 0.55 30.57 18.82
C GLY A 346 1.72 30.36 19.79
N HIS A 347 1.98 29.12 20.21
CA HIS A 347 3.05 28.77 21.15
C HIS A 347 4.35 28.34 20.46
N PHE A 348 4.38 28.28 19.13
CA PHE A 348 5.56 27.87 18.37
C PHE A 348 6.14 29.03 17.56
N VAL A 349 7.45 28.93 17.28
CA VAL A 349 8.17 29.93 16.48
C VAL A 349 7.73 29.82 15.01
N LYS A 350 7.41 30.95 14.38
CA LYS A 350 7.09 30.99 12.94
C LYS A 350 8.27 30.43 12.13
N PRO A 351 8.05 29.64 11.06
CA PRO A 351 6.78 29.36 10.37
C PRO A 351 6.06 28.07 10.81
N ILE A 352 6.40 27.52 11.99
CA ILE A 352 5.74 26.32 12.51
C ILE A 352 4.26 26.65 12.75
N LYS A 353 3.38 25.81 12.21
CA LYS A 353 1.94 25.91 12.42
C LYS A 353 1.30 24.53 12.44
N LEU A 354 0.33 24.38 13.32
CA LEU A 354 -0.56 23.23 13.42
C LEU A 354 -1.85 23.56 12.70
N GLU A 355 -2.35 22.64 11.88
CA GLU A 355 -3.59 22.79 11.13
C GLU A 355 -4.58 21.71 11.55
N PHE A 356 -5.85 22.09 11.72
CA PHE A 356 -6.93 21.12 11.78
C PHE A 356 -7.09 20.48 10.39
N GLU A 357 -7.02 19.15 10.32
CA GLU A 357 -7.10 18.43 9.05
C GLU A 357 -8.43 17.72 8.85
N LYS A 358 -8.93 17.07 9.90
CA LYS A 358 -10.06 16.13 9.82
C LYS A 358 -10.57 15.69 11.18
N VAL A 359 -11.76 15.08 11.19
CA VAL A 359 -12.28 14.29 12.32
C VAL A 359 -12.54 12.84 11.88
N TYR A 360 -12.23 11.87 12.74
CA TYR A 360 -12.65 10.48 12.58
C TYR A 360 -13.91 10.18 13.40
N PHE A 361 -14.94 9.63 12.77
CA PHE A 361 -16.19 9.25 13.47
C PHE A 361 -17.00 8.15 12.75
N PRO A 362 -16.95 6.87 13.18
CA PRO A 362 -16.18 6.33 14.31
C PRO A 362 -14.69 6.12 13.98
N TYR A 363 -13.90 5.77 15.01
CA TYR A 363 -12.45 5.55 14.91
C TYR A 363 -12.03 4.23 15.59
N LEU A 364 -11.20 3.44 14.91
CA LEU A 364 -10.64 2.16 15.39
C LEU A 364 -9.12 2.24 15.42
N LEU A 365 -8.54 2.23 16.63
CA LEU A 365 -7.09 2.28 16.83
C LEU A 365 -6.57 0.95 17.35
N ILE A 366 -5.81 0.24 16.51
CA ILE A 366 -5.33 -1.12 16.78
C ILE A 366 -3.94 -1.09 17.41
N SER A 367 -3.00 -0.37 16.78
CA SER A 367 -1.62 -0.24 17.24
C SER A 367 -0.91 0.91 16.52
N LYS A 368 0.37 1.14 16.83
CA LYS A 368 1.20 2.16 16.18
C LYS A 368 1.13 1.99 14.66
N LYS A 369 0.77 3.06 13.95
CA LYS A 369 0.62 3.12 12.48
C LYS A 369 -0.42 2.15 11.91
N ARG A 370 -1.36 1.65 12.74
CA ARG A 370 -2.44 0.75 12.35
C ARG A 370 -3.78 1.19 12.92
N TYR A 371 -4.58 1.84 12.08
CA TYR A 371 -5.90 2.36 12.46
C TYR A 371 -6.81 2.50 11.25
N ALA A 372 -8.11 2.56 11.51
CA ALA A 372 -9.15 2.82 10.52
C ALA A 372 -10.22 3.75 11.08
N GLY A 373 -10.87 4.52 10.23
CA GLY A 373 -11.97 5.39 10.65
C GLY A 373 -12.67 6.05 9.47
N LEU A 374 -13.87 6.56 9.70
CA LEU A 374 -14.56 7.37 8.70
C LEU A 374 -14.02 8.79 8.74
N TYR A 375 -13.57 9.27 7.59
CA TYR A 375 -12.86 10.53 7.41
C TYR A 375 -13.86 11.64 7.12
N TYR A 376 -13.92 12.67 7.97
CA TYR A 376 -14.77 13.85 7.78
C TYR A 376 -13.93 15.12 7.67
N THR A 377 -14.06 15.83 6.55
CA THR A 377 -13.69 17.26 6.43
C THR A 377 -14.86 18.21 6.63
N ARG A 378 -16.10 17.72 6.45
CA ARG A 378 -17.35 18.47 6.59
C ARG A 378 -18.34 17.66 7.44
N THR A 379 -19.36 18.32 7.95
CA THR A 379 -20.26 17.73 8.96
C THR A 379 -21.35 16.85 8.36
N GLU A 380 -21.70 17.01 7.09
CA GLU A 380 -22.87 16.36 6.50
C GLU A 380 -22.60 14.91 6.08
N THR A 381 -21.44 14.64 5.49
CA THR A 381 -21.09 13.32 4.95
C THR A 381 -19.62 13.01 5.14
N TYR A 382 -19.29 11.73 5.35
CA TYR A 382 -17.91 11.28 5.36
C TYR A 382 -17.35 11.31 3.93
N ASP A 383 -16.08 11.67 3.79
CA ASP A 383 -15.40 11.71 2.51
C ASP A 383 -14.97 10.31 2.05
N LYS A 384 -14.48 9.49 2.97
CA LYS A 384 -14.03 8.10 2.74
C LYS A 384 -13.78 7.34 4.03
N MET A 385 -13.68 6.02 3.92
CA MET A 385 -13.06 5.19 4.97
C MET A 385 -11.54 5.23 4.82
N ASP A 386 -10.84 5.76 5.82
CA ASP A 386 -9.37 5.78 5.83
C ASP A 386 -8.83 4.55 6.55
N CYS A 387 -7.81 3.94 5.97
CA CYS A 387 -7.22 2.69 6.44
C CYS A 387 -5.69 2.85 6.41
N LYS A 388 -5.05 2.92 7.57
CA LYS A 388 -3.59 3.10 7.69
C LYS A 388 -2.94 1.85 8.23
N GLY A 389 -1.97 1.31 7.50
CA GLY A 389 -1.11 0.18 7.93
C GLY A 389 -1.82 -1.17 8.19
N ILE A 390 -3.14 -1.22 8.02
CA ILE A 390 -3.92 -2.45 8.09
C ILE A 390 -3.87 -3.24 6.77
N GLU A 391 -4.34 -4.47 6.84
CA GLU A 391 -4.24 -5.47 5.78
C GLU A 391 -4.93 -5.08 4.45
N THR A 392 -5.86 -4.12 4.46
CA THR A 392 -6.56 -3.64 3.25
C THR A 392 -5.64 -2.89 2.28
N VAL A 393 -4.63 -2.18 2.79
CA VAL A 393 -3.69 -1.37 1.99
C VAL A 393 -2.33 -2.07 1.79
N ARG A 394 -2.17 -3.25 2.40
CA ARG A 394 -0.99 -4.08 2.28
C ARG A 394 -1.06 -4.94 1.01
N ARG A 395 0.12 -5.38 0.56
CA ARG A 395 0.32 -6.12 -0.71
C ARG A 395 0.96 -7.49 -0.50
N ASP A 396 1.30 -7.83 0.74
CA ASP A 396 1.96 -9.08 1.13
C ASP A 396 0.96 -10.17 1.57
N ASN A 397 -0.34 -9.89 1.45
CA ASN A 397 -1.44 -10.78 1.78
C ASN A 397 -2.30 -11.10 0.54
N ALA A 398 -3.00 -12.23 0.61
CA ALA A 398 -3.95 -12.64 -0.41
C ALA A 398 -5.08 -11.60 -0.56
N PRO A 399 -5.58 -11.32 -1.78
CA PRO A 399 -6.70 -10.39 -2.03
C PRO A 399 -7.93 -10.67 -1.17
N LEU A 400 -8.22 -11.95 -0.89
CA LEU A 400 -9.30 -12.38 0.00
C LEU A 400 -9.26 -11.66 1.35
N VAL A 401 -8.06 -11.55 1.95
CA VAL A 401 -7.87 -10.90 3.26
C VAL A 401 -8.23 -9.43 3.17
N ALA A 402 -7.73 -8.73 2.16
CA ALA A 402 -7.99 -7.31 1.98
C ALA A 402 -9.49 -7.04 1.75
N LYS A 403 -10.16 -7.87 0.94
CA LYS A 403 -11.59 -7.77 0.65
C LYS A 403 -12.46 -8.06 1.87
N LEU A 404 -12.14 -9.16 2.60
CA LEU A 404 -12.83 -9.52 3.83
C LEU A 404 -12.74 -8.39 4.85
N ILE A 405 -11.52 -7.94 5.15
CA ILE A 405 -11.29 -6.88 6.14
C ILE A 405 -11.95 -5.57 5.72
N ASN A 406 -11.90 -5.20 4.44
CA ASN A 406 -12.56 -3.99 3.96
C ASN A 406 -14.08 -4.07 4.17
N THR A 407 -14.69 -5.20 3.82
CA THR A 407 -16.14 -5.43 3.99
C THR A 407 -16.53 -5.45 5.48
N CYS A 408 -15.73 -6.09 6.33
CA CYS A 408 -15.96 -6.07 7.78
C CYS A 408 -15.87 -4.64 8.34
N LEU A 409 -14.87 -3.86 7.93
CA LEU A 409 -14.76 -2.46 8.35
C LEU A 409 -15.91 -1.59 7.83
N GLN A 410 -16.40 -1.81 6.62
CA GLN A 410 -17.60 -1.14 6.13
C GLN A 410 -18.81 -1.44 7.02
N LYS A 411 -19.06 -2.73 7.31
CA LYS A 411 -20.15 -3.15 8.20
C LYS A 411 -20.01 -2.59 9.62
N LEU A 412 -18.79 -2.54 10.14
CA LEU A 412 -18.53 -2.06 11.50
C LEU A 412 -18.59 -0.53 11.63
N LEU A 413 -18.02 0.19 10.67
CA LEU A 413 -17.85 1.65 10.75
C LEU A 413 -18.98 2.43 10.08
N ILE A 414 -19.53 1.94 8.97
CA ILE A 414 -20.60 2.58 8.20
C ILE A 414 -21.95 2.06 8.67
N ASP A 415 -22.18 0.75 8.52
CA ASP A 415 -23.49 0.14 8.82
C ASP A 415 -23.73 0.02 10.33
N LYS A 416 -22.66 0.11 11.13
CA LYS A 416 -22.67 -0.08 12.60
C LYS A 416 -23.30 -1.41 13.01
N ASP A 417 -23.06 -2.46 12.22
CA ASP A 417 -23.61 -3.81 12.37
C ASP A 417 -22.49 -4.85 12.61
N PRO A 418 -22.09 -5.08 13.87
CA PRO A 418 -21.10 -6.11 14.21
C PRO A 418 -21.57 -7.53 13.90
N ASP A 419 -22.86 -7.82 14.06
CA ASP A 419 -23.40 -9.16 13.86
C ASP A 419 -23.40 -9.54 12.38
N GLY A 420 -23.76 -8.61 11.49
CA GLY A 420 -23.61 -8.79 10.04
C GLY A 420 -22.16 -8.96 9.62
N ALA A 421 -21.20 -8.28 10.28
CA ALA A 421 -19.77 -8.47 10.02
C ALA A 421 -19.29 -9.87 10.45
N ILE A 422 -19.77 -10.38 11.59
CA ILE A 422 -19.51 -11.75 12.07
C ILE A 422 -20.10 -12.77 11.10
N LEU A 423 -21.37 -12.61 10.70
CA LEU A 423 -22.05 -13.53 9.79
C LEU A 423 -21.32 -13.62 8.44
N TYR A 424 -20.95 -12.47 7.87
CA TYR A 424 -20.17 -12.42 6.64
C TYR A 424 -18.81 -13.12 6.80
N THR A 425 -18.11 -12.90 7.91
CA THR A 425 -16.83 -13.56 8.20
C THR A 425 -17.01 -15.08 8.28
N LYS A 426 -18.06 -15.57 8.96
CA LYS A 426 -18.37 -17.00 9.04
C LYS A 426 -18.64 -17.60 7.66
N GLN A 427 -19.39 -16.89 6.81
CA GLN A 427 -19.67 -17.32 5.44
C GLN A 427 -18.38 -17.46 4.62
N VAL A 428 -17.49 -16.45 4.67
CA VAL A 428 -16.22 -16.48 3.94
C VAL A 428 -15.30 -17.60 4.44
N ILE A 429 -15.26 -17.85 5.75
CA ILE A 429 -14.51 -18.99 6.32
C ILE A 429 -15.09 -20.32 5.84
N SER A 430 -16.42 -20.44 5.82
CA SER A 430 -17.10 -21.64 5.30
C SER A 430 -16.78 -21.86 3.82
N ASP A 431 -16.82 -20.79 3.01
CA ASP A 431 -16.49 -20.84 1.58
C ASP A 431 -15.03 -21.24 1.35
N LEU A 432 -14.09 -20.74 2.16
CA LEU A 432 -12.69 -21.14 2.10
C LEU A 432 -12.52 -22.64 2.39
N LEU A 433 -13.12 -23.13 3.48
CA LEU A 433 -13.00 -24.54 3.90
C LEU A 433 -13.74 -25.50 2.96
N CYS A 434 -14.75 -25.01 2.23
CA CYS A 434 -15.49 -25.77 1.23
C CYS A 434 -14.92 -25.66 -0.19
N ASN A 435 -13.73 -25.05 -0.38
CA ASN A 435 -13.12 -24.77 -1.69
C ASN A 435 -14.04 -24.03 -2.67
N ARG A 436 -14.85 -23.08 -2.16
CA ARG A 436 -15.73 -22.21 -2.95
C ARG A 436 -15.12 -20.83 -3.22
N ILE A 437 -13.87 -20.62 -2.83
CA ILE A 437 -13.11 -19.39 -3.10
C ILE A 437 -12.25 -19.59 -4.35
N ASP A 438 -12.31 -18.60 -5.24
CA ASP A 438 -11.52 -18.57 -6.47
C ASP A 438 -10.02 -18.44 -6.17
N ILE A 439 -9.18 -19.13 -6.95
CA ILE A 439 -7.72 -19.14 -6.75
C ILE A 439 -7.13 -17.73 -6.85
N SER A 440 -7.70 -16.84 -7.68
CA SER A 440 -7.21 -15.46 -7.81
C SER A 440 -7.32 -14.66 -6.50
N GLU A 441 -8.26 -14.99 -5.63
CA GLU A 441 -8.39 -14.36 -4.32
C GLU A 441 -7.35 -14.87 -3.31
N LEU A 442 -6.63 -15.96 -3.63
CA LEU A 442 -5.63 -16.63 -2.79
C LEU A 442 -4.19 -16.33 -3.21
N VAL A 443 -3.97 -15.69 -4.36
CA VAL A 443 -2.62 -15.38 -4.86
C VAL A 443 -1.90 -14.37 -3.96
N ILE A 444 -0.75 -14.75 -3.43
CA ILE A 444 0.14 -13.88 -2.64
C ILE A 444 1.27 -13.39 -3.55
N THR A 445 1.66 -12.12 -3.43
CA THR A 445 2.77 -11.55 -4.22
C THR A 445 3.86 -10.99 -3.31
N LYS A 446 5.11 -11.39 -3.54
CA LYS A 446 6.29 -10.82 -2.85
C LYS A 446 7.36 -10.41 -3.83
N GLU A 447 8.06 -9.33 -3.51
CA GLU A 447 9.16 -8.81 -4.32
C GLU A 447 10.42 -9.65 -4.10
N LEU A 448 11.03 -10.14 -5.18
CA LEU A 448 12.29 -10.87 -5.17
C LEU A 448 13.44 -9.86 -5.10
N THR A 449 13.96 -9.63 -3.90
CA THR A 449 14.97 -8.58 -3.67
C THR A 449 16.41 -9.07 -3.79
N LYS A 450 16.62 -10.37 -3.64
CA LYS A 450 17.93 -11.03 -3.56
C LYS A 450 17.85 -12.40 -4.26
N THR A 451 19.00 -12.98 -4.57
CA THR A 451 19.09 -14.40 -4.99
C THR A 451 18.86 -15.33 -3.80
N GLU A 452 18.49 -16.61 -4.04
CA GLU A 452 18.20 -17.56 -2.94
C GLU A 452 19.36 -17.64 -1.94
N ASP A 453 20.60 -17.66 -2.42
CA ASP A 453 21.82 -17.81 -1.61
C ASP A 453 22.14 -16.58 -0.73
N GLU A 454 21.65 -15.40 -1.11
CA GLU A 454 21.83 -14.15 -0.36
C GLU A 454 20.77 -13.94 0.73
N TYR A 455 19.74 -14.78 0.76
CA TYR A 455 18.75 -14.76 1.84
C TYR A 455 19.27 -15.59 3.03
N GLY A 456 19.40 -14.94 4.19
CA GLY A 456 19.77 -15.65 5.44
C GLY A 456 18.77 -16.72 5.89
N ALA A 457 17.55 -16.75 5.32
CA ALA A 457 16.56 -17.80 5.55
C ALA A 457 15.71 -18.03 4.30
N LYS A 458 15.43 -19.31 3.98
CA LYS A 458 14.63 -19.71 2.81
C LYS A 458 13.24 -19.10 2.82
N GLN A 459 12.88 -18.40 1.75
CA GLN A 459 11.58 -17.76 1.57
C GLN A 459 10.76 -18.50 0.51
N ALA A 460 9.43 -18.50 0.66
CA ALA A 460 8.51 -19.14 -0.29
C ALA A 460 8.68 -18.65 -1.74
N HIS A 461 8.75 -17.33 -1.94
CA HIS A 461 8.87 -16.72 -3.27
C HIS A 461 10.25 -16.91 -3.90
N SER A 462 11.32 -17.02 -3.11
CA SER A 462 12.67 -17.26 -3.64
C SER A 462 12.82 -18.70 -4.11
N VAL A 463 12.38 -19.66 -3.28
CA VAL A 463 12.38 -21.09 -3.62
C VAL A 463 11.50 -21.36 -4.86
N LEU A 464 10.34 -20.70 -4.96
CA LEU A 464 9.50 -20.82 -6.14
C LEU A 464 10.18 -20.25 -7.38
N ALA A 465 10.83 -19.08 -7.30
CA ALA A 465 11.53 -18.50 -8.45
C ALA A 465 12.61 -19.44 -9.00
N GLU A 466 13.41 -20.08 -8.14
CA GLU A 466 14.39 -21.08 -8.56
C GLU A 466 13.73 -22.36 -9.11
N LYS A 467 12.60 -22.78 -8.53
CA LYS A 467 11.81 -23.91 -9.06
C LYS A 467 11.28 -23.61 -10.46
N MET A 468 10.77 -22.41 -10.71
CA MET A 468 10.31 -21.97 -12.04
C MET A 468 11.48 -21.95 -13.02
N LYS A 469 12.63 -21.39 -12.62
CA LYS A 469 13.85 -21.37 -13.44
C LYS A 469 14.35 -22.75 -13.85
N LYS A 470 14.23 -23.75 -12.96
CA LYS A 470 14.56 -25.16 -13.28
C LYS A 470 13.58 -25.81 -14.25
N ARG A 471 12.30 -25.38 -14.25
CA ARG A 471 11.29 -25.88 -15.19
C ARG A 471 11.46 -25.23 -16.56
N ASP A 472 11.58 -23.92 -16.58
CA ASP A 472 11.79 -23.11 -17.75
C ASP A 472 12.53 -21.81 -17.37
N ALA A 473 13.76 -21.67 -17.85
CA ALA A 473 14.58 -20.50 -17.57
C ALA A 473 14.06 -19.23 -18.26
N GLY A 474 13.27 -19.35 -19.34
CA GLY A 474 12.75 -18.23 -20.11
C GLY A 474 11.61 -17.47 -19.40
N SER A 475 10.82 -18.17 -18.58
CA SER A 475 9.67 -17.61 -17.84
C SER A 475 9.97 -17.28 -16.38
N ALA A 476 11.21 -17.47 -15.92
CA ALA A 476 11.60 -17.24 -14.54
C ALA A 476 11.57 -15.74 -14.14
N PRO A 477 11.06 -15.40 -12.94
CA PRO A 477 11.10 -14.03 -12.42
C PRO A 477 12.52 -13.50 -12.23
N LYS A 478 12.74 -12.21 -12.48
CA LYS A 478 14.05 -11.55 -12.30
C LYS A 478 14.14 -10.80 -10.97
N LEU A 479 15.35 -10.39 -10.60
CA LEU A 479 15.57 -9.55 -9.41
C LEU A 479 14.81 -8.22 -9.53
N GLY A 480 14.05 -7.91 -8.48
CA GLY A 480 13.17 -6.75 -8.40
C GLY A 480 11.74 -6.99 -8.92
N ASP A 481 11.44 -8.18 -9.44
CA ASP A 481 10.08 -8.55 -9.85
C ASP A 481 9.25 -9.02 -8.65
N ARG A 482 7.93 -8.98 -8.82
CA ARG A 482 6.99 -9.56 -7.86
C ARG A 482 6.59 -10.96 -8.31
N VAL A 483 6.90 -11.96 -7.48
CA VAL A 483 6.58 -13.36 -7.73
C VAL A 483 5.20 -13.66 -7.14
N PRO A 484 4.19 -14.00 -7.97
CA PRO A 484 2.91 -14.52 -7.50
C PRO A 484 3.03 -15.99 -7.10
N TYR A 485 2.37 -16.39 -6.02
CA TYR A 485 2.32 -17.79 -5.59
C TYR A 485 1.08 -18.09 -4.76
N VAL A 486 0.73 -19.37 -4.71
CA VAL A 486 -0.27 -19.92 -3.78
C VAL A 486 0.36 -21.00 -2.90
N ILE A 487 -0.19 -21.20 -1.71
CA ILE A 487 0.22 -22.28 -0.82
C ILE A 487 -0.65 -23.52 -1.05
N VAL A 488 -0.03 -24.58 -1.58
CA VAL A 488 -0.68 -25.86 -1.86
C VAL A 488 -0.68 -26.78 -0.64
N ALA A 489 -1.60 -27.75 -0.63
CA ALA A 489 -1.62 -28.78 0.41
C ALA A 489 -0.37 -29.65 0.30
N GLY A 490 0.34 -29.81 1.42
CA GLY A 490 1.55 -30.63 1.53
C GLY A 490 1.43 -31.70 2.60
N VAL A 491 2.52 -32.45 2.83
CA VAL A 491 2.60 -33.41 3.92
C VAL A 491 2.52 -32.67 5.26
N LYS A 492 1.94 -33.31 6.27
CA LYS A 492 1.85 -32.74 7.62
C LYS A 492 3.26 -32.41 8.14
N GLY A 493 3.49 -31.15 8.51
CA GLY A 493 4.80 -30.66 8.95
C GLY A 493 5.69 -30.06 7.86
N SER A 494 5.31 -30.14 6.58
CA SER A 494 6.03 -29.47 5.49
C SER A 494 6.05 -27.95 5.70
N LYS A 495 7.20 -27.35 5.45
CA LYS A 495 7.41 -25.92 5.69
C LYS A 495 6.70 -25.10 4.60
N ALA A 496 6.25 -23.90 4.95
CA ALA A 496 5.46 -23.07 4.03
C ALA A 496 6.19 -22.75 2.71
N TYR A 497 7.53 -22.65 2.73
CA TYR A 497 8.31 -22.37 1.53
C TYR A 497 8.38 -23.55 0.54
N GLU A 498 8.16 -24.78 0.99
CA GLU A 498 8.14 -26.00 0.14
C GLU A 498 6.80 -26.17 -0.55
N LYS A 499 5.75 -25.58 0.04
CA LYS A 499 4.37 -25.62 -0.41
C LYS A 499 3.98 -24.45 -1.32
N ALA A 500 4.92 -23.57 -1.65
CA ALA A 500 4.66 -22.47 -2.57
C ALA A 500 4.69 -22.98 -4.02
N GLU A 501 3.68 -22.62 -4.79
CA GLU A 501 3.57 -23.01 -6.19
C GLU A 501 3.02 -21.88 -7.05
N ASP A 502 3.41 -21.91 -8.32
CA ASP A 502 2.92 -21.00 -9.34
C ASP A 502 1.40 -21.20 -9.59
N PRO A 503 0.58 -20.12 -9.62
CA PRO A 503 -0.86 -20.25 -9.78
C PRO A 503 -1.30 -20.96 -11.08
N ILE A 504 -0.60 -20.79 -12.21
CA ILE A 504 -1.01 -21.48 -13.45
C ILE A 504 -0.61 -22.95 -13.39
N TYR A 505 0.57 -23.26 -12.85
CA TYR A 505 0.93 -24.66 -12.60
C TYR A 505 -0.11 -25.38 -11.73
N VAL A 506 -0.64 -24.70 -10.70
CA VAL A 506 -1.72 -25.24 -9.87
C VAL A 506 -3.02 -25.43 -10.66
N LEU A 507 -3.39 -24.47 -11.52
CA LEU A 507 -4.58 -24.50 -12.35
C LEU A 507 -4.55 -25.69 -13.34
N GLU A 508 -3.46 -25.82 -14.09
CA GLU A 508 -3.28 -26.87 -15.10
C GLU A 508 -3.28 -28.27 -14.47
N ASN A 509 -2.60 -28.40 -13.31
CA ASN A 509 -2.40 -29.69 -12.65
C ASN A 509 -3.49 -30.02 -11.60
N ASN A 510 -4.44 -29.10 -11.34
CA ASN A 510 -5.49 -29.24 -10.34
C ASN A 510 -4.93 -29.62 -8.94
N ILE A 511 -3.93 -28.88 -8.47
CA ILE A 511 -3.26 -29.15 -7.19
C ILE A 511 -4.12 -28.61 -6.04
N PRO A 512 -4.39 -29.39 -4.97
CA PRO A 512 -5.19 -28.92 -3.85
C PRO A 512 -4.53 -27.77 -3.08
N ILE A 513 -5.35 -26.83 -2.60
CA ILE A 513 -4.91 -25.67 -1.82
C ILE A 513 -4.92 -25.97 -0.32
N ASP A 514 -3.95 -25.43 0.44
CA ASP A 514 -3.90 -25.57 1.89
C ASP A 514 -4.83 -24.56 2.58
N THR A 515 -6.12 -24.89 2.68
CA THR A 515 -7.14 -24.01 3.28
C THR A 515 -6.87 -23.68 4.74
N ASN A 516 -6.25 -24.58 5.51
CA ASN A 516 -5.89 -24.33 6.91
C ASN A 516 -4.79 -23.27 7.00
N HIS A 517 -3.80 -23.30 6.10
CA HIS A 517 -2.76 -22.27 6.06
C HIS A 517 -3.35 -20.86 5.85
N TYR A 518 -4.30 -20.71 4.92
CA TYR A 518 -4.97 -19.41 4.70
C TYR A 518 -5.83 -19.00 5.90
N LEU A 519 -6.55 -19.94 6.53
CA LEU A 519 -7.34 -19.62 7.71
C LEU A 519 -6.47 -19.13 8.88
N GLU A 520 -5.45 -19.90 9.26
CA GLU A 520 -4.63 -19.64 10.45
C GLU A 520 -3.63 -18.50 10.25
N HIS A 521 -2.96 -18.44 9.10
CA HIS A 521 -1.87 -17.47 8.89
C HIS A 521 -2.30 -16.22 8.12
N GLN A 522 -3.34 -16.26 7.29
CA GLN A 522 -3.78 -15.11 6.49
C GLN A 522 -5.01 -14.41 7.10
N LEU A 523 -6.02 -15.15 7.57
CA LEU A 523 -7.30 -14.57 8.02
C LEU A 523 -7.36 -14.33 9.53
N MET A 524 -6.86 -15.25 10.35
CA MET A 524 -7.09 -15.22 11.80
C MET A 524 -6.53 -13.95 12.47
N ASN A 525 -5.25 -13.67 12.30
CA ASN A 525 -4.60 -12.53 12.96
C ASN A 525 -5.21 -11.16 12.58
N PRO A 526 -5.50 -10.87 11.29
CA PRO A 526 -6.16 -9.62 10.92
C PRO A 526 -7.58 -9.47 11.49
N LEU A 527 -8.36 -10.57 11.53
CA LEU A 527 -9.71 -10.56 12.08
C LEU A 527 -9.71 -10.30 13.59
N LEU A 528 -8.84 -11.00 14.33
CA LEU A 528 -8.66 -10.80 15.76
C LEU A 528 -8.37 -9.33 16.09
N ARG A 529 -7.40 -8.72 15.39
CA ARG A 529 -7.03 -7.31 15.58
C ARG A 529 -8.18 -6.30 15.43
N ILE A 530 -9.20 -6.62 14.64
CA ILE A 530 -10.32 -5.71 14.35
C ILE A 530 -11.52 -5.96 15.27
N PHE A 531 -11.82 -7.23 15.54
CA PHE A 531 -12.97 -7.61 16.35
C PHE A 531 -12.69 -7.61 17.85
N GLU A 532 -11.45 -7.87 18.29
CA GLU A 532 -11.08 -7.87 19.72
C GLU A 532 -11.38 -6.55 20.43
N PRO A 533 -11.05 -5.35 19.87
CA PRO A 533 -11.38 -4.08 20.51
C PRO A 533 -12.89 -3.80 20.64
N ILE A 534 -13.74 -4.58 19.95
CA ILE A 534 -15.19 -4.36 19.88
C ILE A 534 -15.93 -5.40 20.75
N LEU A 535 -15.56 -6.67 20.65
CA LEU A 535 -16.26 -7.80 21.26
C LEU A 535 -15.52 -8.40 22.46
N GLY A 536 -14.21 -8.15 22.57
CA GLY A 536 -13.30 -8.86 23.48
C GLY A 536 -12.73 -10.15 22.88
N GLU A 537 -11.60 -10.61 23.43
CA GLU A 537 -10.79 -11.71 22.89
C GLU A 537 -11.54 -13.05 22.86
N ASN A 538 -12.05 -13.50 24.02
CA ASN A 538 -12.73 -14.79 24.13
C ASN A 538 -13.99 -14.88 23.26
N LYS A 539 -14.79 -13.80 23.20
CA LYS A 539 -15.99 -13.75 22.37
C LYS A 539 -15.62 -13.80 20.88
N THR A 540 -14.59 -13.07 20.46
CA THR A 540 -14.13 -13.06 19.07
C THR A 540 -13.66 -14.44 18.62
N GLN A 541 -12.80 -15.10 19.40
CA GLN A 541 -12.28 -16.43 19.04
C GLN A 541 -13.40 -17.46 18.92
N ASN A 542 -14.31 -17.49 19.89
CA ASN A 542 -15.42 -18.43 19.90
C ASN A 542 -16.44 -18.12 18.79
N ALA A 543 -16.72 -16.84 18.50
CA ALA A 543 -17.68 -16.48 17.47
C ALA A 543 -17.17 -16.72 16.05
N LEU A 544 -15.90 -16.43 15.76
CA LEU A 544 -15.38 -16.46 14.39
C LEU A 544 -14.81 -17.81 13.98
N PHE A 545 -14.09 -18.49 14.88
CA PHE A 545 -13.29 -19.67 14.50
C PHE A 545 -13.84 -21.00 15.05
N LYS A 546 -14.82 -20.95 15.96
CA LYS A 546 -15.51 -22.13 16.48
C LYS A 546 -16.98 -22.11 16.05
N GLY A 547 -17.46 -23.22 15.51
CA GLY A 547 -18.86 -23.33 15.10
C GLY A 547 -19.08 -24.36 14.01
N GLU A 548 -20.31 -24.49 13.55
CA GLU A 548 -20.67 -25.43 12.48
C GLU A 548 -20.06 -25.04 11.14
N HIS A 549 -19.87 -23.75 10.90
CA HIS A 549 -19.29 -23.20 9.66
C HIS A 549 -17.84 -23.63 9.42
N THR A 550 -17.11 -24.08 10.46
CA THR A 550 -15.74 -24.61 10.34
C THR A 550 -15.64 -26.14 10.34
N ARG A 551 -16.75 -26.85 10.58
CA ARG A 551 -16.76 -28.33 10.67
C ARG A 551 -16.77 -28.99 9.30
N VAL A 552 -17.41 -28.36 8.32
CA VAL A 552 -17.51 -28.91 6.96
C VAL A 552 -16.27 -28.52 6.16
N LYS A 553 -15.48 -29.53 5.75
CA LYS A 553 -14.30 -29.36 4.91
C LYS A 553 -14.46 -30.19 3.65
N THR A 554 -14.31 -29.55 2.49
CA THR A 554 -14.26 -30.26 1.20
C THR A 554 -12.81 -30.58 0.89
N VAL A 555 -12.52 -31.84 0.55
CA VAL A 555 -11.16 -32.27 0.19
C VAL A 555 -11.13 -32.56 -1.30
N VAL A 556 -10.25 -31.87 -2.03
CA VAL A 556 -9.99 -32.14 -3.46
C VAL A 556 -8.87 -33.16 -3.57
N THR A 557 -9.04 -34.17 -4.41
CA THR A 557 -7.98 -35.15 -4.72
C THR A 557 -7.12 -34.62 -5.85
N ALA A 558 -5.79 -34.57 -5.65
CA ALA A 558 -4.84 -34.16 -6.67
C ALA A 558 -4.82 -35.15 -7.86
N LYS A 559 -4.62 -34.64 -9.09
CA LYS A 559 -4.28 -35.49 -10.25
C LYS A 559 -2.80 -35.89 -10.28
N VAL A 560 -1.97 -35.20 -9.51
CA VAL A 560 -0.52 -35.36 -9.47
C VAL A 560 -0.12 -36.23 -8.28
N GLY A 561 0.60 -37.32 -8.56
CA GLY A 561 1.15 -38.23 -7.55
C GLY A 561 1.02 -39.69 -7.95
N GLY A 562 2.05 -40.51 -7.68
CA GLY A 562 2.05 -41.94 -8.03
C GLY A 562 0.85 -42.69 -7.43
N LEU A 563 0.45 -42.35 -6.20
CA LEU A 563 -0.66 -42.99 -5.49
C LEU A 563 -2.05 -42.60 -6.04
N ALA A 564 -2.20 -41.38 -6.58
CA ALA A 564 -3.49 -40.90 -7.08
C ALA A 564 -4.00 -41.75 -8.28
N LYS A 565 -3.07 -42.30 -9.08
CA LYS A 565 -3.38 -43.21 -10.18
C LYS A 565 -4.00 -44.54 -9.73
N PHE A 566 -3.78 -44.96 -8.49
CA PHE A 566 -4.28 -46.22 -7.93
C PHE A 566 -5.54 -46.04 -7.08
N THR A 567 -6.10 -44.83 -7.01
CA THR A 567 -7.26 -44.54 -6.15
C THR A 567 -8.56 -45.03 -6.81
N LYS A 568 -9.32 -45.88 -6.11
CA LYS A 568 -10.60 -46.41 -6.61
C LYS A 568 -11.76 -45.50 -6.19
N LYS A 569 -12.53 -45.00 -7.16
CA LYS A 569 -13.74 -44.22 -6.90
C LYS A 569 -14.86 -45.16 -6.43
N THR A 570 -15.50 -44.83 -5.31
CA THR A 570 -16.67 -45.53 -4.78
C THR A 570 -17.86 -44.58 -4.72
N ALA A 571 -19.02 -45.04 -5.17
CA ALA A 571 -20.25 -44.26 -5.07
C ALA A 571 -20.73 -44.20 -3.62
N THR A 572 -21.19 -43.03 -3.19
CA THR A 572 -21.75 -42.81 -1.84
C THR A 572 -23.16 -42.25 -1.96
N CYS A 573 -24.02 -42.61 -1.03
CA CYS A 573 -25.39 -42.12 -0.95
C CYS A 573 -25.41 -40.59 -0.81
N LEU A 574 -26.17 -39.90 -1.65
CA LEU A 574 -26.28 -38.44 -1.60
C LEU A 574 -26.83 -37.93 -0.25
N GLY A 575 -27.74 -38.68 0.38
CA GLY A 575 -28.38 -38.30 1.65
C GLY A 575 -27.50 -38.51 2.89
N CYS A 576 -26.95 -39.72 3.07
CA CYS A 576 -26.25 -40.10 4.31
C CYS A 576 -24.76 -40.44 4.15
N LYS A 577 -24.21 -40.31 2.93
CA LYS A 577 -22.80 -40.57 2.59
C LYS A 577 -22.30 -42.01 2.85
N THR A 578 -23.19 -42.96 3.13
CA THR A 578 -22.82 -44.39 3.19
C THR A 578 -22.39 -44.89 1.81
N VAL A 579 -21.37 -45.76 1.77
CA VAL A 579 -20.92 -46.37 0.52
C VAL A 579 -22.05 -47.24 -0.05
N ILE A 580 -22.32 -47.09 -1.34
CA ILE A 580 -23.36 -47.86 -2.02
C ILE A 580 -22.79 -49.23 -2.38
N PRO A 581 -23.35 -50.33 -1.88
CA PRO A 581 -22.94 -51.68 -2.28
C PRO A 581 -23.12 -51.86 -3.78
N LYS A 582 -22.21 -52.60 -4.43
CA LYS A 582 -22.28 -52.85 -5.88
C LYS A 582 -23.61 -53.48 -6.32
N GLU A 583 -24.28 -54.20 -5.41
CA GLU A 583 -25.59 -54.83 -5.62
C GLU A 583 -26.74 -53.83 -5.84
N LEU A 584 -26.61 -52.59 -5.34
CA LEU A 584 -27.60 -51.52 -5.57
C LEU A 584 -27.43 -50.81 -6.93
N GLY A 585 -26.47 -51.22 -7.75
CA GLY A 585 -26.22 -50.63 -9.07
C GLY A 585 -25.87 -49.12 -9.02
N ASN A 586 -26.29 -48.38 -10.06
CA ASN A 586 -26.07 -46.93 -10.21
C ASN A 586 -27.06 -46.06 -9.39
N SER A 587 -27.67 -46.60 -8.32
CA SER A 587 -28.58 -45.81 -7.48
C SER A 587 -27.84 -44.65 -6.82
N ALA A 588 -28.44 -43.46 -6.80
CA ALA A 588 -27.87 -42.26 -6.16
C ALA A 588 -28.12 -42.21 -4.63
N VAL A 589 -29.10 -42.98 -4.15
CA VAL A 589 -29.51 -43.03 -2.74
C VAL A 589 -29.52 -44.46 -2.21
N CYS A 590 -29.23 -44.62 -0.92
CA CYS A 590 -29.35 -45.91 -0.24
C CYS A 590 -30.83 -46.24 0.05
N LYS A 591 -31.12 -47.50 0.40
CA LYS A 591 -32.48 -47.96 0.74
C LYS A 591 -33.16 -47.09 1.81
N HIS A 592 -32.40 -46.60 2.79
CA HIS A 592 -32.91 -45.74 3.87
C HIS A 592 -33.22 -44.30 3.44
N CYS A 593 -32.50 -43.75 2.47
CA CYS A 593 -32.70 -42.38 1.99
C CYS A 593 -33.66 -42.29 0.81
N LYS A 594 -34.11 -43.42 0.25
CA LYS A 594 -35.03 -43.50 -0.89
C LYS A 594 -36.32 -42.67 -0.72
N PRO A 595 -36.95 -42.61 0.47
CA PRO A 595 -38.13 -41.74 0.67
C PRO A 595 -37.85 -40.24 0.47
N LYS A 596 -36.60 -39.79 0.61
CA LYS A 596 -36.19 -38.38 0.45
C LYS A 596 -35.60 -38.08 -0.93
N GLU A 597 -35.68 -39.03 -1.86
CA GLU A 597 -35.05 -38.94 -3.18
C GLU A 597 -35.51 -37.71 -3.98
N SER A 598 -36.81 -37.44 -4.03
CA SER A 598 -37.36 -36.26 -4.72
C SER A 598 -36.79 -34.94 -4.18
N ALA A 599 -36.65 -34.81 -2.86
CA ALA A 599 -36.13 -33.59 -2.23
C ALA A 599 -34.62 -33.43 -2.50
N LEU A 600 -33.86 -34.52 -2.47
CA LEU A 600 -32.44 -34.52 -2.82
C LEU A 600 -32.23 -34.16 -4.31
N PHE A 601 -33.07 -34.71 -5.19
CA PHE A 601 -33.02 -34.42 -6.62
C PHE A 601 -33.32 -32.94 -6.92
N GLN A 602 -34.37 -32.37 -6.32
CA GLN A 602 -34.69 -30.94 -6.46
C GLN A 602 -33.55 -30.04 -5.99
N LYS A 603 -32.87 -30.40 -4.90
CA LYS A 603 -31.71 -29.66 -4.39
C LYS A 603 -30.54 -29.67 -5.37
N GLU A 604 -30.19 -30.84 -5.92
CA GLU A 604 -29.08 -30.96 -6.87
C GLU A 604 -29.40 -30.29 -8.22
N ILE A 605 -30.65 -30.37 -8.71
CA ILE A 605 -31.08 -29.61 -9.90
C ILE A 605 -30.93 -28.11 -9.70
N SER A 606 -31.34 -27.58 -8.55
CA SER A 606 -31.20 -26.15 -8.26
C SER A 606 -29.73 -25.72 -8.26
N SER A 607 -28.85 -26.57 -7.71
CA SER A 607 -27.40 -26.36 -7.75
C SER A 607 -26.85 -26.38 -9.19
N LEU A 608 -27.26 -27.36 -10.00
CA LEU A 608 -26.87 -27.44 -11.41
C LEU A 608 -27.32 -26.21 -12.21
N ALA A 609 -28.57 -25.79 -12.07
CA ALA A 609 -29.10 -24.60 -12.73
C ALA A 609 -28.28 -23.33 -12.39
N SER A 610 -27.88 -23.17 -11.12
CA SER A 610 -27.01 -22.06 -10.71
C SER A 610 -25.61 -22.12 -11.35
N LEU A 611 -25.05 -23.33 -11.48
CA LEU A 611 -23.75 -23.53 -12.12
C LEU A 611 -23.80 -23.28 -13.62
N GLU A 612 -24.86 -23.74 -14.31
CA GLU A 612 -25.08 -23.48 -15.74
C GLU A 612 -25.26 -21.99 -16.02
N GLU A 613 -26.07 -21.29 -15.21
CA GLU A 613 -26.25 -19.85 -15.32
C GLU A 613 -24.90 -19.11 -15.16
N LYS A 614 -24.10 -19.50 -14.16
CA LYS A 614 -22.78 -18.93 -13.94
C LYS A 614 -21.82 -19.22 -15.09
N PHE A 615 -21.81 -20.45 -15.61
CA PHE A 615 -20.99 -20.84 -16.76
C PHE A 615 -21.31 -20.00 -17.99
N ASN A 616 -22.59 -19.89 -18.33
CA ASN A 616 -23.05 -19.12 -19.49
C ASN A 616 -22.72 -17.63 -19.36
N LYS A 617 -22.94 -17.04 -18.18
CA LYS A 617 -22.59 -15.64 -17.92
C LYS A 617 -21.10 -15.37 -18.08
N LEU A 618 -20.24 -16.25 -17.57
CA LEU A 618 -18.78 -16.08 -17.65
C LEU A 618 -18.25 -16.23 -19.08
N TRP A 619 -18.67 -17.27 -19.81
CA TRP A 619 -18.23 -17.49 -21.19
C TRP A 619 -18.69 -16.39 -22.15
N THR A 620 -19.95 -15.95 -22.01
CA THR A 620 -20.47 -14.81 -22.80
C THR A 620 -19.71 -13.53 -22.50
N GLN A 621 -19.29 -13.31 -21.24
CA GLN A 621 -18.50 -12.14 -20.88
C GLN A 621 -17.08 -12.17 -21.51
N CYS A 622 -16.49 -13.35 -21.68
CA CYS A 622 -15.22 -13.48 -22.41
C CYS A 622 -15.35 -13.08 -23.88
N GLN A 623 -16.42 -13.50 -24.57
CA GLN A 623 -16.69 -13.07 -25.95
C GLN A 623 -16.88 -11.55 -26.05
N ARG A 624 -17.65 -10.95 -25.12
CA ARG A 624 -17.80 -9.48 -25.05
C ARG A 624 -16.49 -8.74 -24.83
N CYS A 625 -15.61 -9.30 -23.99
CA CYS A 625 -14.30 -8.72 -23.70
C CYS A 625 -13.37 -8.78 -24.92
N GLN A 626 -13.38 -9.91 -25.63
CA GLN A 626 -12.64 -10.10 -26.89
C GLN A 626 -13.16 -9.18 -28.00
N GLY A 627 -14.48 -8.94 -28.03
CA GLY A 627 -15.14 -8.12 -29.05
C GLY A 627 -15.58 -8.90 -30.29
N SER A 628 -15.43 -10.24 -30.30
CA SER A 628 -15.92 -11.12 -31.36
C SER A 628 -16.83 -12.21 -30.78
N PHE A 629 -17.89 -12.55 -31.54
CA PHE A 629 -18.81 -13.64 -31.22
C PHE A 629 -18.61 -14.87 -32.11
N HIS A 630 -17.81 -14.74 -33.18
CA HIS A 630 -17.64 -15.77 -34.21
C HIS A 630 -16.25 -16.39 -34.21
N GLU A 631 -15.35 -15.90 -33.37
CA GLU A 631 -13.99 -16.40 -33.23
C GLU A 631 -13.79 -17.02 -31.85
N ASP A 632 -12.85 -17.97 -31.77
CA ASP A 632 -12.47 -18.58 -30.51
C ASP A 632 -11.82 -17.56 -29.56
N VAL A 633 -12.17 -17.70 -28.27
CA VAL A 633 -11.57 -16.95 -27.16
C VAL A 633 -10.26 -17.63 -26.77
N LEU A 634 -9.12 -17.02 -27.09
CA LEU A 634 -7.78 -17.55 -26.79
C LEU A 634 -7.04 -16.61 -25.82
N CYS A 635 -7.56 -16.52 -24.59
CA CYS A 635 -7.05 -15.61 -23.56
C CYS A 635 -6.57 -16.41 -22.34
N THR A 636 -5.25 -16.44 -22.11
CA THR A 636 -4.62 -17.16 -20.98
C THR A 636 -4.31 -16.23 -19.81
N ARG A 637 -5.08 -15.16 -19.66
CA ARG A 637 -4.84 -14.12 -18.67
C ARG A 637 -4.82 -14.67 -17.24
N GLU A 638 -3.75 -14.34 -16.53
CA GLU A 638 -3.63 -14.48 -15.08
C GLU A 638 -4.13 -13.21 -14.38
N LYS A 639 -4.87 -13.36 -13.28
CA LYS A 639 -5.37 -12.23 -12.49
C LYS A 639 -4.32 -11.66 -11.55
#